data_AF-A0A524F0I4-F1
#
_entry.id   AF-A0A524F0I4-F1
#
_cell.length_a   1.000
_cell.length_b   1.000
_cell.length_c   1.000
_cell.angle_alpha   90.00
_cell.angle_beta   90.00
_cell.angle_gamma   90.00
#
_symmetry.space_group_name_H-M   'P 1'
#
loop_
_entity.id
_entity.type
_entity.pdbx_description
1 polymer ?
#
loop_
_entity_poly.entity_id
_entity_poly.type
_entity_poly.pdbx_seq_one_letter_code
_entity_poly.pdbx_strand_id
1 'polypeptide(L)'
;MGKLNYPPDEILNPSELQRKNYDQIILWMLTNNESCEWSNFEQKPVEIPISTLSRHLTTLILNGFIEKFARGNYRITSKGKKKFLQLSKETKKTRKLNYPPNIILKRGRNYSHWILWMIYNNGYCKRSDFLKEPFSINQSSLSRSLSSLVQKGFIIKENKRYIMTKAGKSEYSRILQTYDLDRQTILEEERKRIDEITAKTKQFFEKFKITDDHVKFRFLNNLLNLDYIKVETVLKIEEDFYKILLFISINHPDFYPEYLSIEDFSQFYDINKRILDFWVKEIVDSNLYDLKFFKLEPSSNQFYFFHSDEKLEKILRAIVEEHIAANKYLERFGSLGSLNSTIEEILEELCTTIFNKNFKKSLRELLTRYIKHLAYKIETKKDLEGPFDKLEGIIWQDMADIIQSQNLETLEYQYEELIKEIDKEIDLTPKNYKLYNSKIRILLYFNQYDEVLKVLKKMKELFPGNEIDIMIKKAYTLRRDKKLEEGLKIMEDLIKKYPEDDSLYNYKAYWLSYLGKKEEALKILRRLTKNEPQKGIYHDTYGEVLMTFKEYEKAINEFQKAIEINSNAWFIYQTYIKIGICYLALEKFEVAIQNLRKGKELAGKVITDLESKNKWIAIAELFIAEIEEQEQLTLSN
;
A
#
# COMPACT_ATOMS: atom_id res chain seq x y z
N MET A 1 -15.54 66.60 -23.32
CA MET A 1 -14.52 65.77 -22.63
C MET A 1 -15.22 64.52 -22.13
N GLY A 2 -14.95 63.38 -22.77
CA GLY A 2 -15.58 62.11 -22.41
C GLY A 2 -15.21 61.72 -20.99
N LYS A 3 -16.18 61.23 -20.22
CA LYS A 3 -16.00 60.80 -18.84
C LYS A 3 -15.07 59.57 -18.86
N LEU A 4 -13.81 59.74 -18.44
CA LEU A 4 -12.87 58.63 -18.30
C LEU A 4 -13.42 57.63 -17.29
N ASN A 5 -13.52 56.37 -17.70
CA ASN A 5 -13.87 55.28 -16.82
C ASN A 5 -12.64 54.90 -16.00
N TYR A 6 -12.76 54.91 -14.67
CA TYR A 6 -11.71 54.49 -13.76
C TYR A 6 -12.01 53.09 -13.22
N PRO A 7 -10.99 52.26 -12.93
CA PRO A 7 -11.22 50.93 -12.40
C PRO A 7 -12.00 51.00 -11.08
N PRO A 8 -12.86 50.01 -10.79
CA PRO A 8 -13.51 49.92 -9.49
C PRO A 8 -12.48 49.82 -8.36
N ASP A 9 -12.87 50.21 -7.13
CA ASP A 9 -11.98 50.21 -5.96
C ASP A 9 -11.31 48.85 -5.70
N GLU A 10 -11.99 47.75 -6.03
CA GLU A 10 -11.45 46.38 -5.95
C GLU A 10 -10.17 46.18 -6.78
N ILE A 11 -10.00 46.93 -7.87
CA ILE A 11 -8.84 46.88 -8.78
C ILE A 11 -7.82 47.98 -8.43
N LEU A 12 -8.28 49.16 -8.00
CA LEU A 12 -7.42 50.28 -7.62
C LEU A 12 -6.75 50.08 -6.25
N ASN A 13 -7.51 49.55 -5.30
CA ASN A 13 -7.17 49.33 -3.90
C ASN A 13 -7.62 47.91 -3.51
N PRO A 14 -6.96 46.86 -4.03
CA PRO A 14 -7.23 45.50 -3.60
C PRO A 14 -7.00 45.41 -2.08
N SER A 15 -7.75 44.54 -1.38
CA SER A 15 -7.74 44.43 0.09
C SER A 15 -6.32 44.36 0.68
N GLU A 16 -6.14 44.70 1.96
CA GLU A 16 -4.82 44.84 2.64
C GLU A 16 -3.82 43.68 2.43
N LEU A 17 -4.28 42.52 1.94
CA LEU A 17 -3.52 41.30 1.68
C LEU A 17 -3.05 41.11 0.21
N GLN A 18 -3.41 41.98 -0.74
CA GLN A 18 -3.05 41.88 -2.16
C GLN A 18 -2.22 43.09 -2.64
N ARG A 19 -1.07 42.84 -3.29
CA ARG A 19 -0.28 43.92 -3.93
C ARG A 19 -0.99 44.45 -5.18
N LYS A 20 -1.00 45.77 -5.36
CA LYS A 20 -1.52 46.44 -6.57
C LYS A 20 -0.86 45.89 -7.84
N ASN A 21 -1.68 45.38 -8.75
CA ASN A 21 -1.21 44.90 -10.05
C ASN A 21 -1.32 46.03 -11.09
N TYR A 22 -0.22 46.77 -11.29
CA TYR A 22 -0.20 47.91 -12.20
C TYR A 22 -0.50 47.55 -13.66
N ASP A 23 -0.11 46.35 -14.14
CA ASP A 23 -0.44 45.91 -15.50
C ASP A 23 -1.95 45.69 -15.66
N GLN A 24 -2.61 45.17 -14.63
CA GLN A 24 -4.06 44.98 -14.64
C GLN A 24 -4.80 46.32 -14.58
N ILE A 25 -4.33 47.28 -13.77
CA ILE A 25 -4.88 48.64 -13.69
C ILE A 25 -4.74 49.35 -15.04
N ILE A 26 -3.54 49.31 -15.64
CA ILE A 26 -3.25 49.96 -16.93
C ILE A 26 -4.08 49.34 -18.06
N LEU A 27 -4.14 48.01 -18.13
CA LEU A 27 -4.92 47.32 -19.15
C LEU A 27 -6.44 47.48 -18.93
N TRP A 28 -6.92 47.57 -17.69
CA TRP A 28 -8.32 47.86 -17.40
C TRP A 28 -8.69 49.25 -17.92
N MET A 29 -7.87 50.27 -17.61
CA MET A 29 -8.07 51.64 -18.08
C MET A 29 -8.13 51.70 -19.60
N LEU A 30 -7.17 51.07 -20.29
CA LEU A 30 -7.11 51.06 -21.74
C LEU A 30 -8.15 50.15 -22.41
N THR A 31 -8.79 49.24 -21.67
CA THR A 31 -9.90 48.41 -22.18
C THR A 31 -11.22 49.16 -22.14
N ASN A 32 -11.43 49.99 -21.11
CA ASN A 32 -12.70 50.67 -20.84
C ASN A 32 -12.72 52.13 -21.31
N ASN A 33 -11.64 52.59 -21.94
CA ASN A 33 -11.50 53.92 -22.54
C ASN A 33 -10.90 53.78 -23.94
N GLU A 34 -11.28 54.65 -24.87
CA GLU A 34 -10.76 54.63 -26.25
C GLU A 34 -9.25 54.87 -26.31
N SER A 35 -8.76 55.75 -25.42
CA SER A 35 -7.34 55.99 -25.18
C SER A 35 -7.14 56.58 -23.78
N CYS A 36 -5.92 56.49 -23.25
CA CYS A 36 -5.54 57.15 -22.01
C CYS A 36 -4.23 57.92 -22.18
N GLU A 37 -4.19 59.12 -21.62
CA GLU A 37 -2.99 59.93 -21.46
C GLU A 37 -2.16 59.44 -20.27
N TRP A 38 -0.85 59.71 -20.31
CA TRP A 38 0.07 59.45 -19.22
C TRP A 38 -0.42 60.02 -17.87
N SER A 39 -0.94 61.26 -17.91
CA SER A 39 -1.49 61.98 -16.77
C SER A 39 -2.65 61.23 -16.09
N ASN A 40 -3.42 60.43 -16.85
CA ASN A 40 -4.57 59.69 -16.31
C ASN A 40 -4.17 58.54 -15.39
N PHE A 41 -2.93 58.05 -15.46
CA PHE A 41 -2.41 57.00 -14.57
C PHE A 41 -1.70 57.57 -13.34
N GLU A 42 -1.17 58.80 -13.44
CA GLU A 42 -0.39 59.45 -12.39
C GLU A 42 -1.28 60.17 -11.36
N GLN A 43 -2.44 60.67 -11.79
CA GLN A 43 -3.36 61.43 -10.95
C GLN A 43 -4.39 60.53 -10.23
N LYS A 44 -5.04 61.06 -9.19
CA LYS A 44 -6.19 60.41 -8.54
C LYS A 44 -7.30 60.16 -9.57
N PRO A 45 -7.96 59.00 -9.53
CA PRO A 45 -7.95 57.98 -8.48
C PRO A 45 -6.91 56.85 -8.62
N VAL A 46 -5.98 56.91 -9.60
CA VAL A 46 -5.08 55.77 -9.92
C VAL A 46 -3.73 55.83 -9.21
N GLU A 47 -3.05 56.99 -9.22
CA GLU A 47 -1.79 57.27 -8.50
C GLU A 47 -0.67 56.22 -8.70
N ILE A 48 -0.28 55.92 -9.93
CA ILE A 48 0.89 55.05 -10.21
C ILE A 48 2.18 55.88 -10.16
N PRO A 49 3.19 55.50 -9.35
CA PRO A 49 4.48 56.20 -9.33
C PRO A 49 5.13 56.27 -10.71
N ILE A 50 5.69 57.42 -11.08
CA ILE A 50 6.21 57.72 -12.44
C ILE A 50 7.21 56.65 -12.92
N SER A 51 8.15 56.23 -12.06
CA SER A 51 9.15 55.22 -12.39
C SER A 51 8.52 53.84 -12.65
N THR A 52 7.49 53.49 -11.88
CA THR A 52 6.72 52.25 -12.02
C THR A 52 5.88 52.29 -13.30
N LEU A 53 5.15 53.37 -13.55
CA LEU A 53 4.33 53.56 -14.73
C LEU A 53 5.16 53.44 -16.02
N SER A 54 6.32 54.10 -16.06
CA SER A 54 7.24 54.05 -17.20
C SER A 54 7.71 52.62 -17.51
N ARG A 55 8.11 51.86 -16.48
CA ARG A 55 8.56 50.48 -16.62
C ARG A 55 7.45 49.57 -17.15
N HIS A 56 6.24 49.69 -16.60
CA HIS A 56 5.11 48.86 -16.98
C HIS A 56 4.60 49.19 -18.39
N LEU A 57 4.47 50.47 -18.75
CA LEU A 57 4.09 50.87 -20.12
C LEU A 57 5.12 50.38 -21.15
N THR A 58 6.42 50.52 -20.87
CA THR A 58 7.48 50.04 -21.76
C THR A 58 7.37 48.52 -21.97
N THR A 59 7.14 47.78 -20.89
CA THR A 59 6.98 46.31 -20.94
C THR A 59 5.74 45.89 -21.72
N LEU A 60 4.61 46.58 -21.54
CA LEU A 60 3.36 46.29 -22.24
C LEU A 60 3.44 46.63 -23.74
N ILE A 61 4.18 47.68 -24.11
CA ILE A 61 4.45 48.04 -25.52
C ILE A 61 5.35 47.00 -26.18
N LEU A 62 6.46 46.62 -25.53
CA LEU A 62 7.39 45.60 -26.06
C LEU A 62 6.69 44.27 -26.33
N ASN A 63 5.75 43.89 -25.48
CA ASN A 63 4.97 42.66 -25.63
C ASN A 63 3.79 42.78 -26.62
N GLY A 64 3.56 43.98 -27.18
CA GLY A 64 2.49 44.28 -28.13
C GLY A 64 1.09 44.27 -27.52
N PHE A 65 0.96 44.46 -26.20
CA PHE A 65 -0.33 44.50 -25.51
C PHE A 65 -1.00 45.88 -25.58
N ILE A 66 -0.18 46.94 -25.64
CA ILE A 66 -0.64 48.31 -25.81
C ILE A 66 0.22 48.99 -26.87
N GLU A 67 -0.27 50.05 -27.49
CA GLU A 67 0.47 50.85 -28.44
C GLU A 67 0.42 52.33 -28.07
N LYS A 68 1.53 53.03 -28.31
CA LYS A 68 1.66 54.47 -28.12
C LYS A 68 1.46 55.15 -29.46
N PHE A 69 0.28 55.72 -29.70
CA PHE A 69 -0.08 56.29 -31.00
C PHE A 69 0.16 57.81 -31.09
N ALA A 70 0.31 58.49 -29.95
CA ALA A 70 0.74 59.89 -29.89
C ALA A 70 1.58 60.15 -28.63
N ARG A 71 2.20 61.34 -28.51
CA ARG A 71 3.05 61.69 -27.37
C ARG A 71 2.23 61.64 -26.07
N GLY A 72 2.54 60.66 -25.23
CA GLY A 72 1.86 60.44 -23.94
C GLY A 72 0.51 59.74 -24.05
N ASN A 73 0.09 59.29 -25.23
CA ASN A 73 -1.22 58.68 -25.48
C ASN A 73 -1.11 57.20 -25.84
N TYR A 74 -1.89 56.37 -25.14
CA TYR A 74 -1.84 54.92 -25.21
C TYR A 74 -3.21 54.35 -25.57
N ARG A 75 -3.24 53.26 -26.35
CA ARG A 75 -4.45 52.46 -26.63
C ARG A 75 -4.16 50.97 -26.54
N ILE A 76 -5.18 50.16 -26.21
CA ILE A 76 -5.02 48.71 -26.07
C ILE A 76 -5.08 48.00 -27.44
N THR A 77 -4.26 46.97 -27.62
CA THR A 77 -4.34 46.11 -28.82
C THR A 77 -5.30 44.93 -28.58
N SER A 78 -5.69 44.22 -29.63
CA SER A 78 -6.46 42.96 -29.51
C SER A 78 -5.75 41.91 -28.65
N LYS A 79 -4.41 41.90 -28.68
CA LYS A 79 -3.56 41.04 -27.83
C LYS A 79 -3.62 41.48 -26.36
N GLY A 80 -3.63 42.79 -26.11
CA GLY A 80 -3.85 43.36 -24.78
C GLY A 80 -5.21 43.02 -24.19
N LYS A 81 -6.29 43.08 -24.97
CA LYS A 81 -7.65 42.68 -24.52
C LYS A 81 -7.69 41.22 -24.06
N LYS A 82 -7.03 40.30 -24.79
CA LYS A 82 -6.88 38.90 -24.37
C LYS A 82 -6.10 38.76 -23.07
N LYS A 83 -5.01 39.53 -22.92
CA LYS A 83 -4.19 39.54 -21.69
C LYS A 83 -4.96 40.09 -20.49
N PHE A 84 -5.77 41.13 -20.68
CA PHE A 84 -6.66 41.68 -19.65
C PHE A 84 -7.70 40.66 -19.20
N LEU A 85 -8.33 39.95 -20.15
CA LEU A 85 -9.29 38.88 -19.84
C LEU A 85 -8.63 37.72 -19.08
N GLN A 86 -7.38 37.40 -19.41
CA GLN A 86 -6.59 36.41 -18.67
C GLN A 86 -6.30 36.88 -17.23
N LEU A 87 -5.80 38.11 -17.06
CA LEU A 87 -5.50 38.68 -15.74
C LEU A 87 -6.76 38.79 -14.86
N SER A 88 -7.89 39.14 -15.46
CA SER A 88 -9.19 39.22 -14.77
C SER A 88 -9.74 37.85 -14.36
N LYS A 89 -9.42 36.78 -15.10
CA LYS A 89 -9.71 35.38 -14.71
C LYS A 89 -8.76 34.89 -13.64
N GLU A 90 -7.50 35.32 -13.65
CA GLU A 90 -6.50 35.00 -12.63
C GLU A 90 -6.83 35.66 -11.28
N THR A 91 -7.35 36.89 -11.25
CA THR A 91 -7.80 37.54 -10.00
C THR A 91 -9.10 36.97 -9.44
N LYS A 92 -10.01 36.45 -10.28
CA LYS A 92 -11.24 35.77 -9.83
C LYS A 92 -11.02 34.35 -9.29
N LYS A 93 -9.79 33.81 -9.35
CA LYS A 93 -9.44 32.50 -8.78
C LYS A 93 -8.35 32.62 -7.71
N THR A 94 -8.55 33.46 -6.70
CA THR A 94 -7.82 33.24 -5.45
C THR A 94 -8.42 32.04 -4.76
N ARG A 95 -7.72 30.90 -4.83
CA ARG A 95 -8.02 29.73 -4.01
C ARG A 95 -8.09 30.19 -2.55
N LYS A 96 -9.25 30.06 -1.91
CA LYS A 96 -9.42 30.37 -0.49
C LYS A 96 -8.68 29.29 0.29
N LEU A 97 -7.52 29.65 0.83
CA LEU A 97 -6.68 28.74 1.60
C LEU A 97 -7.07 28.82 3.08
N ASN A 98 -7.17 27.67 3.72
CA ASN A 98 -7.23 27.57 5.17
C ASN A 98 -5.82 27.82 5.72
N TYR A 99 -5.69 28.55 6.82
CA TYR A 99 -4.40 28.89 7.47
C TYR A 99 -4.33 28.37 8.90
N PRO A 100 -3.13 28.02 9.42
CA PRO A 100 -3.00 27.41 10.74
C PRO A 100 -3.58 28.30 11.84
N PRO A 101 -4.26 27.73 12.85
CA PRO A 101 -4.76 28.48 13.99
C PRO A 101 -3.61 29.16 14.75
N ASN A 102 -3.93 30.29 15.41
CA ASN A 102 -2.96 31.10 16.15
C ASN A 102 -2.16 30.32 17.21
N ILE A 103 -2.71 29.22 17.73
CA ILE A 103 -2.05 28.31 18.70
C ILE A 103 -0.81 27.64 18.06
N ILE A 104 -0.92 27.23 16.79
CA ILE A 104 0.20 26.66 16.03
C ILE A 104 1.24 27.74 15.66
N LEU A 105 0.80 28.98 15.45
CA LEU A 105 1.67 30.10 15.07
C LEU A 105 2.46 30.70 16.24
N LYS A 106 1.88 30.74 17.46
CA LYS A 106 2.50 31.40 18.63
C LYS A 106 3.60 30.59 19.35
N ARG A 107 3.64 29.26 19.18
CA ARG A 107 4.57 28.37 19.92
C ARG A 107 5.99 28.30 19.34
N GLY A 108 6.38 29.25 18.49
CA GLY A 108 7.70 29.38 17.89
C GLY A 108 7.72 29.23 16.36
N ARG A 109 8.90 29.43 15.74
CA ARG A 109 9.12 29.33 14.29
C ARG A 109 9.18 27.87 13.79
N ASN A 110 8.17 27.07 14.13
CA ASN A 110 8.12 25.65 13.73
C ASN A 110 7.47 25.48 12.35
N TYR A 111 8.20 25.96 11.33
CA TYR A 111 7.74 26.03 9.94
C TYR A 111 7.28 24.67 9.38
N SER A 112 7.82 23.57 9.87
CA SER A 112 7.41 22.22 9.44
C SER A 112 5.97 21.90 9.86
N HIS A 113 5.57 22.25 11.08
CA HIS A 113 4.20 22.06 11.55
C HIS A 113 3.23 22.94 10.77
N TRP A 114 3.66 24.17 10.47
CA TRP A 114 2.86 25.11 9.71
C TRP A 114 2.62 24.63 8.26
N ILE A 115 3.66 24.08 7.63
CA ILE A 115 3.60 23.53 6.27
C ILE A 115 2.71 22.28 6.23
N LEU A 116 2.87 21.36 7.18
CA LEU A 116 2.04 20.14 7.26
C LEU A 116 0.57 20.48 7.47
N TRP A 117 0.26 21.42 8.36
CA TRP A 117 -1.10 21.91 8.57
C TRP A 117 -1.69 22.52 7.30
N MET A 118 -0.93 23.38 6.61
CA MET A 118 -1.38 24.01 5.36
C MET A 118 -1.67 22.96 4.28
N ILE A 119 -0.79 21.97 4.10
CA ILE A 119 -0.96 20.95 3.07
C ILE A 119 -2.13 20.02 3.41
N TYR A 120 -2.29 19.61 4.68
CA TYR A 120 -3.40 18.78 5.13
C TYR A 120 -4.75 19.46 4.85
N ASN A 121 -4.93 20.70 5.34
CA ASN A 121 -6.24 21.37 5.34
C ASN A 121 -6.63 22.02 4.01
N ASN A 122 -5.75 21.96 3.03
CA ASN A 122 -6.02 22.42 1.68
C ASN A 122 -5.91 21.29 0.65
N GLY A 123 -5.58 20.05 1.06
CA GLY A 123 -5.29 18.90 0.21
C GLY A 123 -3.95 18.98 -0.54
N TYR A 124 -3.62 20.16 -1.05
CA TYR A 124 -2.30 20.46 -1.63
C TYR A 124 -1.95 21.95 -1.48
N CYS A 125 -0.67 22.30 -1.45
CA CYS A 125 -0.24 23.72 -1.46
C CYS A 125 0.83 23.97 -2.53
N LYS A 126 0.82 25.15 -3.14
CA LYS A 126 1.92 25.62 -4.00
C LYS A 126 2.93 26.38 -3.16
N ARG A 127 4.17 26.48 -3.66
CA ARG A 127 5.21 27.27 -2.97
C ARG A 127 4.80 28.73 -2.71
N SER A 128 4.01 29.32 -3.61
CA SER A 128 3.45 30.68 -3.47
C SER A 128 2.52 30.86 -2.28
N ASP A 129 1.95 29.76 -1.78
CA ASP A 129 0.87 29.76 -0.79
C ASP A 129 1.41 29.95 0.63
N PHE A 130 2.71 29.74 0.86
CA PHE A 130 3.39 29.92 2.15
C PHE A 130 4.11 31.28 2.29
N LEU A 131 4.03 32.13 1.27
CA LEU A 131 4.80 33.38 1.16
C LEU A 131 3.93 34.65 1.33
N LYS A 132 2.64 34.48 1.66
CA LYS A 132 1.63 35.56 1.67
C LYS A 132 0.99 35.67 3.06
N GLU A 133 0.70 36.89 3.50
CA GLU A 133 -0.04 37.15 4.74
C GLU A 133 -1.41 36.43 4.75
N PRO A 134 -1.94 36.00 5.92
CA PRO A 134 -1.51 36.32 7.31
C PRO A 134 -0.35 35.45 7.84
N PHE A 135 0.24 34.63 6.96
CA PHE A 135 1.19 33.59 7.31
C PHE A 135 2.37 33.59 6.32
N SER A 136 3.49 34.21 6.70
CA SER A 136 4.65 34.34 5.80
C SER A 136 5.88 33.59 6.32
N ILE A 137 6.29 32.56 5.59
CA ILE A 137 7.57 31.89 5.79
C ILE A 137 8.61 32.54 4.86
N ASN A 138 9.76 32.96 5.40
CA ASN A 138 10.83 33.46 4.55
C ASN A 138 11.33 32.38 3.57
N GLN A 139 11.81 32.77 2.38
CA GLN A 139 12.19 31.84 1.32
C GLN A 139 13.22 30.78 1.75
N SER A 140 14.19 31.16 2.58
CA SER A 140 15.24 30.26 3.03
C SER A 140 14.76 29.19 4.01
N SER A 141 13.92 29.56 4.97
CA SER A 141 13.27 28.67 5.93
C SER A 141 12.25 27.78 5.23
N LEU A 142 11.48 28.33 4.29
CA LEU A 142 10.51 27.57 3.50
C LEU A 142 11.22 26.47 2.70
N SER A 143 12.33 26.79 2.03
CA SER A 143 13.12 25.79 1.31
C SER A 143 13.64 24.69 2.24
N ARG A 144 14.26 25.05 3.38
CA ARG A 144 14.79 24.04 4.31
C ARG A 144 13.72 23.14 4.87
N SER A 145 12.59 23.70 5.30
CA SER A 145 11.49 22.91 5.88
C SER A 145 10.78 22.04 4.85
N LEU A 146 10.54 22.54 3.63
CA LEU A 146 9.99 21.71 2.54
C LEU A 146 10.95 20.58 2.18
N SER A 147 12.26 20.85 2.02
CA SER A 147 13.26 19.82 1.73
C SER A 147 13.33 18.77 2.86
N SER A 148 13.27 19.20 4.11
CA SER A 148 13.26 18.27 5.25
C SER A 148 12.00 17.41 5.31
N LEU A 149 10.83 17.98 5.05
CA LEU A 149 9.56 17.24 5.05
C LEU A 149 9.47 16.25 3.88
N VAL A 150 10.05 16.61 2.73
CA VAL A 150 10.18 15.71 1.58
C VAL A 150 11.16 14.57 1.88
N GLN A 151 12.32 14.88 2.46
CA GLN A 151 13.32 13.87 2.84
C GLN A 151 12.80 12.89 3.89
N LYS A 152 11.96 13.37 4.83
CA LYS A 152 11.28 12.53 5.83
C LYS A 152 10.09 11.75 5.26
N GLY A 153 9.76 11.94 3.99
CA GLY A 153 8.64 11.27 3.33
C GLY A 153 7.26 11.74 3.82
N PHE A 154 7.14 12.88 4.49
CA PHE A 154 5.87 13.39 5.02
C PHE A 154 5.07 14.15 3.96
N ILE A 155 5.75 14.75 2.98
CA ILE A 155 5.11 15.41 1.84
C ILE A 155 5.85 15.03 0.56
N ILE A 156 5.13 14.96 -0.55
CA ILE A 156 5.67 14.78 -1.89
C ILE A 156 5.39 16.02 -2.72
N LYS A 157 6.21 16.24 -3.76
CA LYS A 157 6.10 17.40 -4.63
C LYS A 157 5.80 16.97 -6.06
N GLU A 158 4.55 17.13 -6.46
CA GLU A 158 4.05 16.76 -7.79
C GLU A 158 3.50 17.99 -8.49
N ASN A 159 3.84 18.21 -9.77
CA ASN A 159 3.23 19.27 -10.59
C ASN A 159 3.26 20.68 -9.93
N LYS A 160 4.37 21.01 -9.24
CA LYS A 160 4.57 22.26 -8.46
C LYS A 160 3.62 22.43 -7.26
N ARG A 161 2.97 21.35 -6.83
CA ARG A 161 2.12 21.24 -5.64
C ARG A 161 2.82 20.34 -4.63
N TYR A 162 2.60 20.60 -3.35
CA TYR A 162 3.01 19.75 -2.25
C TYR A 162 1.77 19.04 -1.74
N ILE A 163 1.83 17.72 -1.68
CA ILE A 163 0.74 16.83 -1.25
C ILE A 163 1.27 16.03 -0.06
N MET A 164 0.42 15.69 0.87
CA MET A 164 0.81 14.98 2.08
C MET A 164 0.67 13.46 1.91
N THR A 165 1.65 12.72 2.42
CA THR A 165 1.70 11.26 2.36
C THR A 165 0.99 10.62 3.54
N LYS A 166 0.85 9.28 3.54
CA LYS A 166 0.33 8.51 4.69
C LYS A 166 1.17 8.72 5.96
N ALA A 167 2.51 8.73 5.84
CA ALA A 167 3.41 9.05 6.94
C ALA A 167 3.24 10.51 7.41
N GLY A 168 3.01 11.44 6.49
CA GLY A 168 2.69 12.83 6.80
C GLY A 168 1.37 13.01 7.55
N LYS A 169 0.33 12.22 7.22
CA LYS A 169 -0.94 12.17 7.96
C LYS A 169 -0.74 11.72 9.41
N SER A 170 0.05 10.66 9.62
CA SER A 170 0.39 10.17 10.96
C SER A 170 1.17 11.21 11.77
N GLU A 171 2.16 11.86 11.17
CA GLU A 171 2.92 12.93 11.84
C GLU A 171 2.04 14.17 12.09
N TYR A 172 1.14 14.52 11.17
CA TYR A 172 0.17 15.59 11.36
C TYR A 172 -0.76 15.30 12.55
N SER A 173 -1.29 14.09 12.68
CA SER A 173 -2.09 13.69 13.84
C SER A 173 -1.30 13.80 15.14
N ARG A 174 -0.02 13.41 15.14
CA ARG A 174 0.88 13.58 16.30
C ARG A 174 1.14 15.06 16.62
N ILE A 175 1.25 15.91 15.59
CA ILE A 175 1.37 17.35 15.73
C ILE A 175 0.11 17.94 16.38
N LEU A 176 -1.09 17.53 15.97
CA LEU A 176 -2.34 18.01 16.56
C LEU A 176 -2.45 17.63 18.04
N GLN A 177 -2.05 16.41 18.41
CA GLN A 177 -1.97 15.97 19.81
C GLN A 177 -0.99 16.82 20.64
N THR A 178 0.07 17.36 20.02
CA THR A 178 1.03 18.23 20.72
C THR A 178 0.51 19.65 20.97
N TYR A 179 -0.54 20.09 20.25
CA TYR A 179 -1.10 21.44 20.34
C TYR A 179 -2.41 21.53 21.11
N ASP A 180 -2.94 20.41 21.62
CA ASP A 180 -4.22 20.36 22.34
C ASP A 180 -5.38 20.97 21.50
N LEU A 181 -5.27 20.84 20.16
CA LEU A 181 -6.33 21.22 19.22
C LEU A 181 -7.32 20.07 19.16
N ASP A 182 -8.13 20.02 20.20
CA ASP A 182 -9.18 19.06 20.48
C ASP A 182 -10.09 18.84 19.26
N ARG A 183 -10.33 17.57 18.92
CA ARG A 183 -11.44 16.95 18.16
C ARG A 183 -12.44 17.83 17.37
N GLN A 184 -12.90 18.95 17.92
CA GLN A 184 -13.82 19.92 17.31
C GLN A 184 -13.30 20.53 16.00
N THR A 185 -12.02 20.90 15.88
CA THR A 185 -11.51 21.49 14.62
C THR A 185 -11.50 20.48 13.47
N ILE A 186 -11.11 19.22 13.75
CA ILE A 186 -11.17 18.12 12.79
C ILE A 186 -12.62 17.88 12.34
N LEU A 187 -13.58 17.90 13.28
CA LEU A 187 -15.00 17.75 12.99
C LEU A 187 -15.58 18.92 12.18
N GLU A 188 -15.10 20.15 12.40
CA GLU A 188 -15.51 21.33 11.61
C GLU A 188 -14.99 21.30 10.18
N GLU A 189 -13.80 20.74 9.95
CA GLU A 189 -13.20 20.60 8.63
C GLU A 189 -13.85 19.48 7.81
N GLU A 190 -14.07 18.31 8.42
CA GLU A 190 -14.84 17.23 7.78
C GLU A 190 -16.28 17.68 7.48
N ARG A 191 -16.90 18.48 8.36
CA ARG A 191 -18.22 19.07 8.10
C ARG A 191 -18.22 19.94 6.84
N LYS A 192 -17.23 20.84 6.66
CA LYS A 192 -17.14 21.69 5.46
C LYS A 192 -16.95 20.86 4.19
N ARG A 193 -16.13 19.81 4.23
CA ARG A 193 -15.94 18.89 3.10
C ARG A 193 -17.24 18.19 2.74
N ILE A 194 -17.96 17.68 3.73
CA ILE A 194 -19.27 17.05 3.56
C ILE A 194 -20.27 18.05 2.97
N ASP A 195 -20.31 19.30 3.43
CA ASP A 195 -21.20 20.34 2.91
C ASP A 195 -20.93 20.66 1.43
N GLU A 196 -19.65 20.78 1.03
CA GLU A 196 -19.27 21.01 -0.38
C GLU A 196 -19.65 19.83 -1.29
N ILE A 197 -19.39 18.60 -0.85
CA ILE A 197 -19.78 17.39 -1.58
C ILE A 197 -21.30 17.33 -1.68
N THR A 198 -22.02 17.53 -0.59
CA THR A 198 -23.49 17.50 -0.55
C THR A 198 -24.12 18.51 -1.51
N ALA A 199 -23.53 19.71 -1.64
CA ALA A 199 -24.01 20.71 -2.58
C ALA A 199 -23.85 20.26 -4.05
N LYS A 200 -22.70 19.68 -4.41
CA LYS A 200 -22.45 19.15 -5.76
C LYS A 200 -23.34 17.96 -6.09
N THR A 201 -23.50 17.02 -5.15
CA THR A 201 -24.25 15.78 -5.35
C THR A 201 -25.76 16.03 -5.39
N LYS A 202 -26.26 17.02 -4.65
CA LYS A 202 -27.66 17.44 -4.75
C LYS A 202 -28.04 17.85 -6.19
N GLN A 203 -27.21 18.65 -6.84
CA GLN A 203 -27.45 19.03 -8.24
C GLN A 203 -27.45 17.83 -9.18
N PHE A 204 -26.54 16.87 -8.94
CA PHE A 204 -26.48 15.62 -9.71
C PHE A 204 -27.73 14.75 -9.50
N PHE A 205 -28.19 14.57 -8.26
CA PHE A 205 -29.39 13.79 -7.95
C PHE A 205 -30.66 14.41 -8.53
N GLU A 206 -30.78 15.74 -8.49
CA GLU A 206 -31.90 16.46 -9.13
C GLU A 206 -31.88 16.30 -10.65
N LYS A 207 -30.71 16.42 -11.28
CA LYS A 207 -30.53 16.25 -12.73
C LYS A 207 -30.95 14.86 -13.20
N PHE A 208 -30.55 13.82 -12.48
CA PHE A 208 -30.80 12.43 -12.85
C PHE A 208 -32.01 11.79 -12.14
N LYS A 209 -32.80 12.60 -11.41
CA LYS A 209 -34.00 12.18 -10.67
C LYS A 209 -33.77 10.99 -9.74
N ILE A 210 -32.62 10.97 -9.05
CA ILE A 210 -32.30 9.93 -8.07
C ILE A 210 -33.10 10.22 -6.81
N THR A 211 -34.16 9.46 -6.56
CA THR A 211 -35.07 9.68 -5.43
C THR A 211 -34.79 8.76 -4.24
N ASP A 212 -34.22 7.58 -4.48
CA ASP A 212 -33.97 6.57 -3.45
C ASP A 212 -32.87 7.03 -2.46
N ASP A 213 -33.23 7.11 -1.18
CA ASP A 213 -32.33 7.61 -0.13
C ASP A 213 -31.21 6.62 0.23
N HIS A 214 -31.42 5.31 0.04
CA HIS A 214 -30.38 4.30 0.24
C HIS A 214 -29.31 4.38 -0.86
N VAL A 215 -29.73 4.58 -2.11
CA VAL A 215 -28.81 4.80 -3.25
C VAL A 215 -28.01 6.10 -3.05
N LYS A 216 -28.68 7.20 -2.66
CA LYS A 216 -27.99 8.47 -2.36
C LYS A 216 -26.96 8.31 -1.24
N PHE A 217 -27.33 7.62 -0.16
CA PHE A 217 -26.43 7.40 0.97
C PHE A 217 -25.18 6.60 0.55
N ARG A 218 -25.36 5.48 -0.15
CA ARG A 218 -24.22 4.67 -0.65
C ARG A 218 -23.36 5.44 -1.63
N PHE A 219 -23.97 6.20 -2.54
CA PHE A 219 -23.26 7.06 -3.46
C PHE A 219 -22.38 8.08 -2.73
N LEU A 220 -22.92 8.75 -1.70
CA LEU A 220 -22.16 9.70 -0.89
C LEU A 220 -21.03 9.02 -0.12
N ASN A 221 -21.28 7.84 0.44
CA ASN A 221 -20.27 7.05 1.14
C ASN A 221 -19.11 6.66 0.19
N ASN A 222 -19.44 6.19 -1.01
CA ASN A 222 -18.45 5.89 -2.05
C ASN A 222 -17.67 7.14 -2.45
N LEU A 223 -18.33 8.28 -2.67
CA LEU A 223 -17.68 9.52 -3.07
C LEU A 223 -16.75 10.10 -1.98
N LEU A 224 -17.05 9.89 -0.70
CA LEU A 224 -16.18 10.30 0.41
C LEU A 224 -14.88 9.50 0.44
N ASN A 225 -14.93 8.23 0.03
CA ASN A 225 -13.80 7.29 0.03
C ASN A 225 -13.03 7.26 -1.31
N LEU A 226 -13.68 7.62 -2.43
CA LEU A 226 -13.15 7.56 -3.79
C LEU A 226 -13.01 8.97 -4.37
N ASP A 227 -11.80 9.54 -4.29
CA ASP A 227 -11.52 10.92 -4.74
C ASP A 227 -11.35 11.02 -6.26
N TYR A 228 -12.18 11.85 -6.90
CA TYR A 228 -12.11 12.16 -8.33
C TYR A 228 -10.73 12.65 -8.80
N ILE A 229 -9.96 13.31 -7.92
CA ILE A 229 -8.62 13.82 -8.25
C ILE A 229 -7.70 12.70 -8.76
N LYS A 230 -7.85 11.46 -8.27
CA LYS A 230 -7.04 10.32 -8.72
C LYS A 230 -7.29 9.92 -10.17
N VAL A 231 -8.47 10.22 -10.71
CA VAL A 231 -8.88 9.79 -12.05
C VAL A 231 -9.05 10.95 -13.02
N GLU A 232 -8.98 12.21 -12.57
CA GLU A 232 -9.18 13.43 -13.38
C GLU A 232 -8.29 13.48 -14.64
N THR A 233 -7.08 12.92 -14.58
CA THR A 233 -6.12 12.90 -15.70
C THR A 233 -6.61 12.11 -16.90
N VAL A 234 -7.37 11.03 -16.65
CA VAL A 234 -7.88 10.09 -17.66
C VAL A 234 -9.39 10.29 -17.86
N LEU A 235 -10.14 10.39 -16.77
CA LEU A 235 -11.58 10.66 -16.73
C LEU A 235 -11.83 12.16 -16.54
N LYS A 236 -11.80 12.92 -17.65
CA LYS A 236 -11.88 14.39 -17.63
C LYS A 236 -13.24 14.98 -17.24
N ILE A 237 -14.28 14.15 -17.17
CA ILE A 237 -15.64 14.57 -16.89
C ILE A 237 -16.01 14.07 -15.49
N GLU A 238 -16.07 14.98 -14.51
CA GLU A 238 -16.46 14.70 -13.11
C GLU A 238 -17.86 14.05 -13.02
N GLU A 239 -18.77 14.44 -13.92
CA GLU A 239 -20.11 13.84 -13.99
C GLU A 239 -20.08 12.35 -14.37
N ASP A 240 -19.16 11.92 -15.25
CA ASP A 240 -19.02 10.51 -15.61
C ASP A 240 -18.48 9.69 -14.43
N PHE A 241 -17.62 10.29 -13.61
CA PHE A 241 -17.19 9.67 -12.35
C PHE A 241 -18.38 9.45 -11.41
N TYR A 242 -19.26 10.44 -11.27
CA TYR A 242 -20.49 10.27 -10.49
C TYR A 242 -21.41 9.21 -11.10
N LYS A 243 -21.55 9.12 -12.42
CA LYS A 243 -22.32 8.04 -13.04
C LYS A 243 -21.73 6.65 -12.74
N ILE A 244 -20.40 6.51 -12.74
CA ILE A 244 -19.74 5.25 -12.36
C ILE A 244 -20.02 4.88 -10.90
N LEU A 245 -19.89 5.85 -9.97
CA LEU A 245 -20.21 5.61 -8.56
C LEU A 245 -21.70 5.29 -8.35
N LEU A 246 -22.58 5.91 -9.13
CA LEU A 246 -24.01 5.63 -9.11
C LEU A 246 -24.31 4.20 -9.56
N PHE A 247 -23.64 3.72 -10.62
CA PHE A 247 -23.77 2.33 -11.07
C PHE A 247 -23.41 1.33 -9.96
N ILE A 248 -22.27 1.54 -9.28
CA ILE A 248 -21.84 0.70 -8.15
C ILE A 248 -22.86 0.77 -7.00
N SER A 249 -23.43 1.96 -6.74
CA SER A 249 -24.36 2.20 -5.63
C SER A 249 -25.77 1.61 -5.87
N ILE A 250 -26.19 1.49 -7.13
CA ILE A 250 -27.46 0.86 -7.55
C ILE A 250 -27.32 -0.66 -7.53
N ASN A 251 -26.25 -1.20 -8.11
CA ASN A 251 -25.97 -2.63 -8.15
C ASN A 251 -25.37 -3.12 -6.83
N HIS A 252 -26.09 -2.90 -5.73
CA HIS A 252 -25.72 -3.30 -4.37
C HIS A 252 -26.59 -4.48 -3.89
N PRO A 253 -26.06 -5.43 -3.10
CA PRO A 253 -26.81 -6.63 -2.70
C PRO A 253 -28.19 -6.38 -2.08
N ASP A 254 -28.36 -5.27 -1.36
CA ASP A 254 -29.66 -4.85 -0.76
C ASP A 254 -30.79 -4.67 -1.78
N PHE A 255 -30.47 -4.41 -3.06
CA PHE A 255 -31.44 -4.13 -4.12
C PHE A 255 -31.78 -5.37 -4.95
N TYR A 256 -31.20 -6.53 -4.64
CA TYR A 256 -31.54 -7.78 -5.30
C TYR A 256 -33.06 -8.09 -5.19
N PRO A 257 -33.75 -8.52 -6.27
CA PRO A 257 -33.22 -8.96 -7.57
C PRO A 257 -33.11 -7.88 -8.64
N GLU A 258 -33.34 -6.60 -8.30
CA GLU A 258 -33.16 -5.52 -9.25
C GLU A 258 -31.69 -5.42 -9.66
N TYR A 259 -31.44 -5.39 -10.96
CA TYR A 259 -30.10 -5.31 -11.54
C TYR A 259 -30.17 -4.40 -12.75
N LEU A 260 -29.23 -3.45 -12.81
CA LEU A 260 -29.09 -2.58 -13.96
C LEU A 260 -27.82 -2.95 -14.70
N SER A 261 -27.97 -3.53 -15.90
CA SER A 261 -26.84 -3.93 -16.72
C SER A 261 -26.00 -2.73 -17.14
N ILE A 262 -24.74 -2.98 -17.50
CA ILE A 262 -23.85 -1.94 -18.03
C ILE A 262 -24.47 -1.31 -19.28
N GLU A 263 -25.13 -2.12 -20.12
CA GLU A 263 -25.81 -1.70 -21.33
C GLU A 263 -26.98 -0.74 -21.02
N ASP A 264 -27.89 -1.15 -20.15
CA ASP A 264 -29.09 -0.38 -19.81
C ASP A 264 -28.72 0.91 -19.06
N PHE A 265 -27.74 0.84 -18.14
CA PHE A 265 -27.24 2.02 -17.42
C PHE A 265 -26.61 3.02 -18.40
N SER A 266 -25.77 2.54 -19.32
CA SER A 266 -25.09 3.39 -20.30
C SER A 266 -26.08 4.15 -21.18
N GLN A 267 -27.17 3.49 -21.56
CA GLN A 267 -28.24 4.09 -22.36
C GLN A 267 -29.07 5.10 -21.54
N PHE A 268 -29.42 4.77 -20.30
CA PHE A 268 -30.27 5.63 -19.48
C PHE A 268 -29.56 6.90 -18.99
N TYR A 269 -28.29 6.79 -18.62
CA TYR A 269 -27.51 7.89 -18.04
C TYR A 269 -26.55 8.57 -19.02
N ASP A 270 -26.59 8.18 -20.30
CA ASP A 270 -25.74 8.71 -21.37
C ASP A 270 -24.26 8.72 -20.97
N ILE A 271 -23.72 7.53 -20.71
CA ILE A 271 -22.29 7.30 -20.46
C ILE A 271 -21.77 6.26 -21.44
N ASN A 272 -20.53 6.45 -21.90
CA ASN A 272 -19.92 5.49 -22.82
C ASN A 272 -19.73 4.14 -22.12
N LYS A 273 -20.31 3.09 -22.69
CA LYS A 273 -20.23 1.71 -22.18
C LYS A 273 -18.81 1.25 -21.83
N ARG A 274 -17.83 1.54 -22.70
CA ARG A 274 -16.44 1.12 -22.49
C ARG A 274 -15.79 1.88 -21.34
N ILE A 275 -16.17 3.15 -21.16
CA ILE A 275 -15.69 3.96 -20.03
C ILE A 275 -16.29 3.42 -18.73
N LEU A 276 -17.60 3.15 -18.72
CA LEU A 276 -18.27 2.58 -17.55
C LEU A 276 -17.68 1.22 -17.16
N ASP A 277 -17.59 0.28 -18.10
CA ASP A 277 -17.05 -1.07 -17.87
C ASP A 277 -15.59 -1.03 -17.38
N PHE A 278 -14.74 -0.24 -18.04
CA PHE A 278 -13.34 -0.08 -17.65
C PHE A 278 -13.21 0.47 -16.23
N TRP A 279 -13.90 1.57 -15.90
CA TRP A 279 -13.73 2.20 -14.59
C TRP A 279 -14.41 1.45 -13.45
N VAL A 280 -15.53 0.76 -13.70
CA VAL A 280 -16.10 -0.15 -12.69
C VAL A 280 -15.08 -1.23 -12.37
N LYS A 281 -14.45 -1.82 -13.39
CA LYS A 281 -13.39 -2.80 -13.18
C LYS A 281 -12.17 -2.21 -12.46
N GLU A 282 -11.71 -1.03 -12.85
CA GLU A 282 -10.55 -0.39 -12.21
C GLU A 282 -10.83 0.07 -10.78
N ILE A 283 -12.08 0.40 -10.42
CA ILE A 283 -12.44 0.77 -9.04
C ILE A 283 -12.62 -0.48 -8.16
N VAL A 284 -13.20 -1.54 -8.72
CA VAL A 284 -13.55 -2.76 -7.97
C VAL A 284 -12.39 -3.75 -7.89
N ASP A 285 -11.67 -3.95 -9.00
CA ASP A 285 -10.67 -5.01 -9.15
C ASP A 285 -9.22 -4.49 -9.11
N SER A 286 -8.96 -3.28 -9.61
CA SER A 286 -7.63 -2.66 -9.59
C SER A 286 -7.45 -1.86 -8.29
N ASN A 287 -6.31 -1.98 -7.61
CA ASN A 287 -6.01 -1.30 -6.33
C ASN A 287 -5.85 0.23 -6.45
N LEU A 288 -6.66 0.89 -7.28
CA LEU A 288 -6.65 2.32 -7.55
C LEU A 288 -6.94 3.15 -6.29
N TYR A 289 -7.77 2.61 -5.39
CA TYR A 289 -8.14 3.20 -4.12
C TYR A 289 -7.79 2.26 -2.96
N ASP A 290 -7.48 2.82 -1.80
CA ASP A 290 -7.21 2.08 -0.55
C ASP A 290 -8.53 1.52 0.06
N LEU A 291 -9.47 1.08 -0.78
CA LEU A 291 -10.79 0.59 -0.40
C LEU A 291 -11.07 -0.72 -1.16
N LYS A 292 -11.31 -1.80 -0.42
CA LYS A 292 -11.52 -3.12 -1.02
C LYS A 292 -13.00 -3.34 -1.33
N PHE A 293 -13.28 -3.68 -2.58
CA PHE A 293 -14.62 -4.09 -3.02
C PHE A 293 -14.78 -5.61 -3.01
N PHE A 294 -16.01 -6.04 -2.79
CA PHE A 294 -16.48 -7.42 -2.83
C PHE A 294 -17.55 -7.54 -3.91
N LYS A 295 -17.47 -8.62 -4.67
CA LYS A 295 -18.33 -8.87 -5.83
C LYS A 295 -19.14 -10.15 -5.60
N LEU A 296 -20.45 -10.05 -5.75
CA LEU A 296 -21.38 -11.18 -5.71
C LEU A 296 -22.05 -11.38 -7.06
N GLU A 297 -22.14 -12.66 -7.46
CA GLU A 297 -22.72 -13.09 -8.73
C GLU A 297 -23.83 -14.13 -8.45
N PRO A 298 -25.11 -13.74 -8.47
CA PRO A 298 -26.22 -14.67 -8.24
C PRO A 298 -26.59 -15.44 -9.52
N SER A 299 -26.30 -14.88 -10.69
CA SER A 299 -26.52 -15.49 -12.01
C SER A 299 -25.52 -14.94 -13.02
N SER A 300 -25.37 -15.63 -14.16
CA SER A 300 -24.43 -15.23 -15.22
C SER A 300 -24.69 -13.80 -15.68
N ASN A 301 -23.66 -12.96 -15.64
CA ASN A 301 -23.67 -11.54 -16.03
C ASN A 301 -24.44 -10.57 -15.10
N GLN A 302 -24.74 -10.98 -13.86
CA GLN A 302 -25.25 -10.08 -12.82
C GLN A 302 -24.19 -9.87 -11.74
N PHE A 303 -23.80 -8.62 -11.51
CA PHE A 303 -22.76 -8.29 -10.54
C PHE A 303 -23.26 -7.28 -9.52
N TYR A 304 -23.16 -7.66 -8.25
CA TYR A 304 -23.50 -6.81 -7.12
C TYR A 304 -22.25 -6.51 -6.30
N PHE A 305 -22.13 -5.27 -5.84
CA PHE A 305 -20.92 -4.75 -5.22
C PHE A 305 -21.21 -4.18 -3.83
N PHE A 306 -20.29 -4.43 -2.90
CA PHE A 306 -20.23 -3.79 -1.59
C PHE A 306 -18.76 -3.67 -1.17
N HIS A 307 -18.41 -2.82 -0.22
CA HIS A 307 -17.00 -2.59 0.15
C HIS A 307 -16.69 -2.76 1.64
N SER A 308 -15.40 -2.82 1.97
CA SER A 308 -14.88 -3.22 3.30
C SER A 308 -15.25 -2.33 4.49
N ASP A 309 -15.81 -1.15 4.26
CA ASP A 309 -16.18 -0.22 5.33
C ASP A 309 -17.70 -0.08 5.51
N GLU A 310 -18.48 -0.82 4.71
CA GLU A 310 -19.94 -0.78 4.73
C GLU A 310 -20.57 -1.66 5.82
N LYS A 311 -21.87 -1.43 6.06
CA LYS A 311 -22.66 -2.22 7.01
C LYS A 311 -22.65 -3.72 6.68
N LEU A 312 -22.75 -4.08 5.40
CA LEU A 312 -22.78 -5.49 4.98
C LEU A 312 -21.49 -6.22 5.34
N GLU A 313 -20.32 -5.63 5.12
CA GLU A 313 -19.05 -6.24 5.53
C GLU A 313 -18.95 -6.36 7.05
N LYS A 314 -19.41 -5.35 7.81
CA LYS A 314 -19.34 -5.39 9.27
C LYS A 314 -20.18 -6.50 9.87
N ILE A 315 -21.39 -6.70 9.34
CA ILE A 315 -22.28 -7.79 9.80
C ILE A 315 -21.74 -9.14 9.30
N LEU A 316 -21.29 -9.22 8.04
CA LEU A 316 -20.59 -10.40 7.51
C LEU A 316 -19.43 -10.80 8.43
N ARG A 317 -18.59 -9.83 8.81
CA ARG A 317 -17.46 -10.03 9.72
C ARG A 317 -17.92 -10.52 11.08
N ALA A 318 -18.92 -9.87 11.69
CA ALA A 318 -19.42 -10.23 13.01
C ALA A 318 -19.97 -11.66 13.05
N ILE A 319 -20.80 -12.05 12.06
CA ILE A 319 -21.35 -13.41 11.95
C ILE A 319 -20.22 -14.41 11.74
N VAL A 320 -19.28 -14.12 10.83
CA VAL A 320 -18.12 -14.98 10.58
C VAL A 320 -17.29 -15.17 11.85
N GLU A 321 -16.97 -14.09 12.56
CA GLU A 321 -16.21 -14.13 13.82
C GLU A 321 -16.94 -14.90 14.93
N GLU A 322 -18.25 -14.68 15.08
CA GLU A 322 -19.09 -15.35 16.08
C GLU A 322 -19.13 -16.87 15.85
N HIS A 323 -19.45 -17.30 14.63
CA HIS A 323 -19.52 -18.72 14.28
C HIS A 323 -18.17 -19.42 14.37
N ILE A 324 -17.09 -18.75 13.96
CA ILE A 324 -15.73 -19.27 14.08
C ILE A 324 -15.33 -19.39 15.55
N ALA A 325 -15.60 -18.36 16.37
CA ALA A 325 -15.32 -18.39 17.80
C ALA A 325 -16.14 -19.48 18.50
N ALA A 326 -17.44 -19.58 18.21
CA ALA A 326 -18.35 -20.57 18.80
C ALA A 326 -17.90 -22.00 18.50
N ASN A 327 -17.57 -22.30 17.24
CA ASN A 327 -17.04 -23.62 16.87
C ASN A 327 -15.76 -23.97 17.64
N LYS A 328 -14.85 -23.01 17.82
CA LYS A 328 -13.63 -23.20 18.60
C LYS A 328 -13.88 -23.42 20.10
N TYR A 329 -14.85 -22.72 20.69
CA TYR A 329 -15.23 -22.95 22.09
C TYR A 329 -15.85 -24.33 22.28
N LEU A 330 -16.68 -24.77 21.34
CA LEU A 330 -17.40 -26.04 21.37
C LEU A 330 -16.48 -27.24 21.08
N GLU A 331 -15.40 -27.06 20.33
CA GLU A 331 -14.33 -28.06 20.13
C GLU A 331 -13.75 -28.54 21.48
N ARG A 332 -13.61 -27.65 22.47
CA ARG A 332 -13.14 -27.99 23.83
C ARG A 332 -14.11 -28.88 24.62
N PHE A 333 -15.35 -29.02 24.16
CA PHE A 333 -16.38 -29.85 24.77
C PHE A 333 -16.69 -31.12 23.96
N GLY A 334 -15.91 -31.40 22.90
CA GLY A 334 -15.98 -32.66 22.14
C GLY A 334 -17.05 -32.72 21.04
N SER A 335 -17.69 -31.61 20.69
CA SER A 335 -18.54 -31.52 19.50
C SER A 335 -17.71 -31.08 18.29
N LEU A 336 -17.41 -32.00 17.37
CA LEU A 336 -16.76 -31.68 16.10
C LEU A 336 -17.80 -31.22 15.07
N GLY A 337 -17.84 -29.93 14.76
CA GLY A 337 -18.35 -29.43 13.49
C GLY A 337 -17.18 -29.27 12.51
N SER A 338 -17.34 -29.67 11.24
CA SER A 338 -16.30 -29.38 10.23
C SER A 338 -16.37 -27.90 9.84
N LEU A 339 -15.27 -27.28 9.42
CA LEU A 339 -15.32 -25.89 8.93
C LEU A 339 -16.28 -25.76 7.71
N ASN A 340 -16.60 -26.85 7.01
CA ASN A 340 -17.66 -26.86 5.98
C ASN A 340 -19.07 -26.76 6.59
N SER A 341 -19.35 -27.41 7.72
CA SER A 341 -20.62 -27.21 8.43
C SER A 341 -20.70 -25.81 9.01
N THR A 342 -19.60 -25.27 9.55
CA THR A 342 -19.52 -23.87 10.00
C THR A 342 -19.74 -22.89 8.85
N ILE A 343 -19.14 -23.12 7.67
CA ILE A 343 -19.36 -22.30 6.48
C ILE A 343 -20.82 -22.41 6.03
N GLU A 344 -21.44 -23.59 6.10
CA GLU A 344 -22.87 -23.73 5.81
C GLU A 344 -23.76 -23.03 6.83
N GLU A 345 -23.45 -23.09 8.12
CA GLU A 345 -24.15 -22.37 9.19
C GLU A 345 -24.04 -20.86 8.99
N ILE A 346 -22.83 -20.36 8.71
CA ILE A 346 -22.58 -18.96 8.36
C ILE A 346 -23.36 -18.59 7.10
N LEU A 347 -23.35 -19.42 6.05
CA LEU A 347 -24.08 -19.14 4.81
C LEU A 347 -25.59 -19.13 5.03
N GLU A 348 -26.11 -20.04 5.85
CA GLU A 348 -27.53 -20.08 6.21
C GLU A 348 -27.91 -18.86 7.04
N GLU A 349 -27.10 -18.46 8.01
CA GLU A 349 -27.34 -17.25 8.78
C GLU A 349 -27.26 -16.01 7.89
N LEU A 350 -26.22 -15.87 7.07
CA LEU A 350 -26.08 -14.74 6.14
C LEU A 350 -27.26 -14.66 5.17
N CYS A 351 -27.70 -15.80 4.62
CA CYS A 351 -28.82 -15.85 3.69
C CYS A 351 -30.19 -15.68 4.35
N THR A 352 -30.28 -15.80 5.68
CA THR A 352 -31.52 -15.55 6.44
C THR A 352 -31.56 -14.15 7.03
N THR A 353 -30.40 -13.55 7.32
CA THR A 353 -30.28 -12.26 8.01
C THR A 353 -30.08 -11.07 7.06
N ILE A 354 -29.23 -11.20 6.04
CA ILE A 354 -28.76 -10.03 5.26
C ILE A 354 -28.78 -10.23 3.75
N PHE A 355 -28.40 -11.40 3.25
CA PHE A 355 -28.26 -11.66 1.83
C PHE A 355 -29.41 -12.52 1.29
N ASN A 356 -29.80 -12.30 0.05
CA ASN A 356 -30.74 -13.21 -0.60
C ASN A 356 -30.12 -14.61 -0.82
N LYS A 357 -30.93 -15.67 -0.70
CA LYS A 357 -30.50 -17.07 -0.93
C LYS A 357 -29.86 -17.31 -2.29
N ASN A 358 -30.22 -16.53 -3.31
CA ASN A 358 -29.63 -16.65 -4.64
C ASN A 358 -28.15 -16.25 -4.69
N PHE A 359 -27.65 -15.52 -3.68
CA PHE A 359 -26.22 -15.26 -3.53
C PHE A 359 -25.45 -16.41 -2.87
N LYS A 360 -26.10 -17.48 -2.38
CA LYS A 360 -25.44 -18.53 -1.58
C LYS A 360 -24.17 -19.09 -2.24
N LYS A 361 -24.20 -19.31 -3.56
CA LYS A 361 -23.03 -19.82 -4.30
C LYS A 361 -21.85 -18.83 -4.32
N SER A 362 -22.09 -17.58 -4.71
CA SER A 362 -21.04 -16.55 -4.76
C SER A 362 -20.57 -16.14 -3.36
N LEU A 363 -21.46 -16.14 -2.37
CA LEU A 363 -21.09 -15.95 -0.97
C LEU A 363 -20.18 -17.05 -0.44
N ARG A 364 -20.37 -18.31 -0.84
CA ARG A 364 -19.47 -19.40 -0.41
C ARG A 364 -18.04 -19.18 -0.92
N GLU A 365 -17.90 -18.78 -2.18
CA GLU A 365 -16.60 -18.46 -2.78
C GLU A 365 -15.96 -17.23 -2.12
N LEU A 366 -16.76 -16.20 -1.84
CA LEU A 366 -16.35 -15.00 -1.13
C LEU A 366 -15.87 -15.34 0.29
N LEU A 367 -16.67 -16.05 1.08
CA LEU A 367 -16.38 -16.44 2.46
C LEU A 367 -15.07 -17.19 2.57
N THR A 368 -14.83 -18.15 1.67
CA THR A 368 -13.58 -18.93 1.68
C THR A 368 -12.35 -18.02 1.52
N ARG A 369 -12.42 -17.01 0.65
CA ARG A 369 -11.33 -16.03 0.47
C ARG A 369 -11.27 -15.00 1.59
N TYR A 370 -12.43 -14.65 2.14
CA TYR A 370 -12.59 -13.64 3.17
C TYR A 370 -12.05 -14.11 4.52
N ILE A 371 -12.36 -15.34 4.92
CA ILE A 371 -11.82 -15.97 6.14
C ILE A 371 -10.28 -16.09 6.04
N LYS A 372 -9.74 -16.48 4.88
CA LYS A 372 -8.28 -16.48 4.61
C LYS A 372 -7.65 -15.10 4.83
N HIS A 373 -8.33 -14.06 4.33
CA HIS A 373 -7.87 -12.68 4.47
C HIS A 373 -7.89 -12.18 5.92
N LEU A 374 -8.95 -12.50 6.68
CA LEU A 374 -9.05 -12.16 8.10
C LEU A 374 -7.97 -12.85 8.92
N ALA A 375 -7.71 -14.14 8.66
CA ALA A 375 -6.65 -14.89 9.31
C ALA A 375 -5.28 -14.20 9.13
N TYR A 376 -4.91 -13.88 7.88
CA TYR A 376 -3.66 -13.20 7.56
C TYR A 376 -3.56 -11.79 8.17
N LYS A 377 -4.64 -11.00 8.13
CA LYS A 377 -4.69 -9.64 8.69
C LYS A 377 -4.46 -9.62 10.21
N ILE A 378 -4.87 -10.67 10.90
CA ILE A 378 -4.78 -10.78 12.36
C ILE A 378 -3.42 -11.36 12.76
N GLU A 379 -2.85 -12.31 12.01
CA GLU A 379 -1.46 -12.78 12.20
C GLU A 379 -0.40 -11.68 12.01
N THR A 380 -0.70 -10.70 11.16
CA THR A 380 0.22 -9.59 10.84
C THR A 380 0.05 -8.36 11.75
N LYS A 381 -0.92 -8.39 12.67
CA LYS A 381 -1.18 -7.31 13.64
C LYS A 381 -0.07 -7.33 14.71
N LYS A 382 0.78 -6.30 14.72
CA LYS A 382 1.99 -6.25 15.57
C LYS A 382 1.73 -5.94 17.05
N ASP A 383 0.59 -5.36 17.38
CA ASP A 383 0.27 -4.90 18.73
C ASP A 383 -0.91 -5.72 19.30
N LEU A 384 -0.59 -6.67 20.19
CA LEU A 384 -1.54 -7.49 20.95
C LEU A 384 -1.64 -6.93 22.39
N GLU A 385 -2.21 -5.74 22.53
CA GLU A 385 -2.17 -4.99 23.80
C GLU A 385 -3.26 -5.44 24.80
N GLY A 386 -4.40 -5.97 24.34
CA GLY A 386 -5.53 -6.40 25.19
C GLY A 386 -5.76 -7.92 25.31
N PRO A 387 -6.51 -8.40 26.33
CA PRO A 387 -6.91 -9.81 26.44
C PRO A 387 -7.76 -10.31 25.27
N PHE A 388 -8.61 -9.43 24.70
CA PHE A 388 -9.40 -9.71 23.50
C PHE A 388 -8.54 -9.77 22.24
N ASP A 389 -7.57 -8.86 22.05
CA ASP A 389 -6.64 -8.94 20.90
C ASP A 389 -5.78 -10.21 20.95
N LYS A 390 -5.37 -10.65 22.15
CA LYS A 390 -4.65 -11.92 22.36
C LYS A 390 -5.53 -13.14 22.06
N LEU A 391 -6.81 -13.10 22.44
CA LEU A 391 -7.78 -14.16 22.17
C LEU A 391 -8.12 -14.24 20.67
N GLU A 392 -8.32 -13.10 20.02
CA GLU A 392 -8.55 -12.94 18.58
C GLU A 392 -7.33 -13.41 17.78
N GLY A 393 -6.11 -13.04 18.20
CA GLY A 393 -4.86 -13.55 17.64
C GLY A 393 -4.75 -15.08 17.72
N ILE A 394 -5.12 -15.69 18.86
CA ILE A 394 -5.12 -17.15 19.04
C ILE A 394 -6.23 -17.82 18.20
N ILE A 395 -7.43 -17.24 18.12
CA ILE A 395 -8.56 -17.73 17.29
C ILE A 395 -8.15 -17.80 15.82
N TRP A 396 -7.49 -16.76 15.31
CA TRP A 396 -7.19 -16.61 13.88
C TRP A 396 -5.87 -17.26 13.44
N GLN A 397 -4.88 -17.37 14.33
CA GLN A 397 -3.67 -18.17 14.11
C GLN A 397 -4.02 -19.65 13.90
N ASP A 398 -4.91 -20.21 14.72
CA ASP A 398 -5.38 -21.58 14.56
C ASP A 398 -6.31 -21.73 13.33
N MET A 399 -7.05 -20.69 12.93
CA MET A 399 -7.85 -20.70 11.70
C MET A 399 -7.00 -20.63 10.42
N ALA A 400 -5.84 -19.97 10.44
CA ALA A 400 -4.89 -20.04 9.32
C ALA A 400 -4.38 -21.48 9.14
N ASP A 401 -4.11 -22.17 10.25
CA ASP A 401 -3.75 -23.59 10.28
C ASP A 401 -4.93 -24.49 9.85
N ILE A 402 -6.18 -24.17 10.21
CA ILE A 402 -7.40 -24.92 9.80
C ILE A 402 -7.79 -24.66 8.33
N ILE A 403 -7.55 -23.47 7.80
CA ILE A 403 -7.80 -23.16 6.39
C ILE A 403 -6.70 -23.73 5.51
N GLN A 404 -5.46 -23.81 6.02
CA GLN A 404 -4.47 -24.72 5.46
C GLN A 404 -5.00 -26.16 5.59
N SER A 405 -5.62 -26.54 6.71
CA SER A 405 -6.12 -27.89 6.95
C SER A 405 -7.39 -28.32 6.22
N GLN A 406 -8.19 -27.42 5.65
CA GLN A 406 -9.29 -27.81 4.75
C GLN A 406 -8.81 -28.04 3.30
N ASN A 407 -7.68 -27.46 2.92
CA ASN A 407 -6.88 -28.06 1.85
C ASN A 407 -6.27 -29.38 2.33
N LEU A 408 -5.91 -29.52 3.63
CA LEU A 408 -5.51 -30.81 4.21
C LEU A 408 -6.62 -31.86 4.23
N GLU A 409 -7.91 -31.69 4.49
CA GLU A 409 -8.83 -32.85 4.68
C GLU A 409 -8.88 -33.78 3.43
N THR A 410 -8.80 -33.18 2.24
CA THR A 410 -8.61 -33.91 0.97
C THR A 410 -7.15 -34.35 0.76
N LEU A 411 -6.17 -33.53 1.19
CA LEU A 411 -4.75 -33.87 1.20
C LEU A 411 -4.35 -34.90 2.28
N GLU A 412 -5.14 -35.12 3.32
CA GLU A 412 -4.95 -35.89 4.56
C GLU A 412 -5.43 -37.30 4.26
N TYR A 413 -6.57 -37.43 3.58
CA TYR A 413 -6.92 -38.66 2.87
C TYR A 413 -5.85 -39.05 1.82
N GLN A 414 -5.41 -38.12 0.96
CA GLN A 414 -4.34 -38.39 -0.01
C GLN A 414 -2.97 -38.65 0.65
N TYR A 415 -2.70 -38.03 1.79
CA TYR A 415 -1.51 -38.21 2.63
C TYR A 415 -1.50 -39.59 3.27
N GLU A 416 -2.62 -40.01 3.85
CA GLU A 416 -2.76 -41.32 4.45
C GLU A 416 -2.62 -42.41 3.40
N GLU A 417 -3.22 -42.24 2.21
CA GLU A 417 -3.01 -43.16 1.08
C GLU A 417 -1.55 -43.16 0.59
N LEU A 418 -0.93 -42.00 0.40
CA LEU A 418 0.46 -41.89 -0.06
C LEU A 418 1.45 -42.46 0.95
N ILE A 419 1.22 -42.25 2.25
CA ILE A 419 2.00 -42.86 3.32
C ILE A 419 1.79 -44.38 3.36
N LYS A 420 0.56 -44.87 3.18
CA LYS A 420 0.26 -46.31 3.07
C LYS A 420 0.94 -46.95 1.86
N GLU A 421 0.96 -46.28 0.71
CA GLU A 421 1.67 -46.74 -0.49
C GLU A 421 3.18 -46.79 -0.26
N ILE A 422 3.76 -45.72 0.29
CA ILE A 422 5.18 -45.69 0.64
C ILE A 422 5.52 -46.77 1.68
N ASP A 423 4.65 -47.01 2.65
CA ASP A 423 4.85 -48.07 3.65
C ASP A 423 4.81 -49.47 3.03
N LYS A 424 3.89 -49.73 2.09
CA LYS A 424 3.90 -50.98 1.31
C LYS A 424 5.20 -51.12 0.51
N GLU A 425 5.68 -50.06 -0.13
CA GLU A 425 6.95 -50.11 -0.86
C GLU A 425 8.16 -50.30 0.06
N ILE A 426 8.13 -49.71 1.25
CA ILE A 426 9.15 -49.92 2.29
C ILE A 426 9.13 -51.37 2.77
N ASP A 427 7.96 -51.98 2.95
CA ASP A 427 7.86 -53.38 3.36
C ASP A 427 8.43 -54.32 2.28
N LEU A 428 8.23 -53.99 0.99
CA LEU A 428 8.82 -54.70 -0.14
C LEU A 428 10.33 -54.43 -0.30
N THR A 429 10.78 -53.22 0.02
CA THR A 429 12.18 -52.77 -0.15
C THR A 429 12.72 -52.04 1.09
N PRO A 430 12.89 -52.75 2.23
CA PRO A 430 13.14 -52.11 3.53
C PRO A 430 14.51 -51.43 3.67
N LYS A 431 15.42 -51.62 2.70
CA LYS A 431 16.72 -50.95 2.64
C LYS A 431 16.77 -49.80 1.62
N ASN A 432 15.62 -49.27 1.19
CA ASN A 432 15.58 -48.16 0.27
C ASN A 432 15.55 -46.80 1.01
N TYR A 433 16.72 -46.17 1.16
CA TYR A 433 16.88 -44.87 1.84
C TYR A 433 15.98 -43.75 1.29
N LYS A 434 15.69 -43.77 -0.03
CA LYS A 434 14.89 -42.74 -0.69
C LYS A 434 13.43 -42.77 -0.24
N LEU A 435 12.85 -43.95 -0.04
CA LEU A 435 11.46 -44.09 0.40
C LEU A 435 11.26 -43.50 1.79
N TYR A 436 12.19 -43.75 2.71
CA TYR A 436 12.16 -43.13 4.03
C TYR A 436 12.28 -41.60 3.98
N ASN A 437 13.13 -41.06 3.09
CA ASN A 437 13.21 -39.61 2.89
C ASN A 437 11.91 -39.03 2.33
N SER A 438 11.28 -39.71 1.36
CA SER A 438 9.97 -39.31 0.84
C SER A 438 8.92 -39.32 1.94
N LYS A 439 8.89 -40.39 2.77
CA LYS A 439 8.00 -40.50 3.93
C LYS A 439 8.20 -39.32 4.90
N ILE A 440 9.45 -39.02 5.27
CA ILE A 440 9.78 -37.91 6.16
C ILE A 440 9.35 -36.56 5.58
N ARG A 441 9.57 -36.31 4.29
CA ARG A 441 9.17 -35.05 3.63
C ARG A 441 7.67 -34.83 3.72
N ILE A 442 6.90 -35.88 3.41
CA ILE A 442 5.44 -35.84 3.51
C ILE A 442 5.03 -35.60 4.96
N LEU A 443 5.49 -36.42 5.91
CA LEU A 443 5.16 -36.23 7.34
C LEU A 443 5.53 -34.83 7.85
N LEU A 444 6.66 -34.27 7.42
CA LEU A 444 7.07 -32.91 7.74
C LEU A 444 6.15 -31.86 7.11
N TYR A 445 5.68 -32.02 5.87
CA TYR A 445 4.71 -31.12 5.25
C TYR A 445 3.41 -31.05 6.07
N PHE A 446 2.98 -32.21 6.59
CA PHE A 446 1.79 -32.37 7.44
C PHE A 446 2.05 -32.15 8.95
N ASN A 447 3.20 -31.57 9.32
CA ASN A 447 3.60 -31.27 10.70
C ASN A 447 3.58 -32.48 11.68
N GLN A 448 3.68 -33.71 11.18
CA GLN A 448 3.68 -34.95 11.97
C GLN A 448 5.08 -35.26 12.55
N TYR A 449 5.55 -34.39 13.45
CA TYR A 449 6.93 -34.43 13.94
C TYR A 449 7.28 -35.71 14.71
N ASP A 450 6.37 -36.21 15.55
CA ASP A 450 6.60 -37.44 16.32
C ASP A 450 6.77 -38.67 15.43
N GLU A 451 5.97 -38.78 14.36
CA GLU A 451 6.11 -39.85 13.38
C GLU A 451 7.42 -39.74 12.61
N VAL A 452 7.85 -38.52 12.25
CA VAL A 452 9.18 -38.30 11.65
C VAL A 452 10.29 -38.80 12.58
N LEU A 453 10.19 -38.53 13.89
CA LEU A 453 11.18 -39.00 14.87
C LEU A 453 11.20 -40.54 14.97
N LYS A 454 10.05 -41.21 14.89
CA LYS A 454 9.96 -42.68 14.83
C LYS A 454 10.62 -43.22 13.56
N VAL A 455 10.33 -42.61 12.40
CA VAL A 455 10.92 -43.00 11.11
C VAL A 455 12.45 -42.81 11.14
N LEU A 456 12.94 -41.68 11.65
CA LEU A 456 14.37 -41.41 11.78
C LEU A 456 15.07 -42.39 12.74
N LYS A 457 14.41 -42.82 13.81
CA LYS A 457 14.93 -43.88 14.69
C LYS A 457 15.11 -45.19 13.93
N LYS A 458 14.09 -45.61 13.17
CA LYS A 458 14.16 -46.81 12.31
C LYS A 458 15.24 -46.68 11.24
N MET A 459 15.37 -45.51 10.61
CA MET A 459 16.44 -45.25 9.64
C MET A 459 17.83 -45.37 10.25
N LYS A 460 18.03 -44.91 11.49
CA LYS A 460 19.33 -45.02 12.17
C LYS A 460 19.76 -46.48 12.36
N GLU A 461 18.81 -47.36 12.65
CA GLU A 461 19.05 -48.79 12.81
C GLU A 461 19.33 -49.49 11.47
N LEU A 462 18.61 -49.11 10.40
CA LEU A 462 18.72 -49.72 9.08
C LEU A 462 19.88 -49.19 8.22
N PHE A 463 20.29 -47.94 8.45
CA PHE A 463 21.30 -47.23 7.65
C PHE A 463 22.41 -46.64 8.54
N PRO A 464 23.19 -47.47 9.24
CA PRO A 464 24.20 -47.00 10.19
C PRO A 464 25.29 -46.12 9.52
N GLY A 465 25.54 -46.30 8.22
CA GLY A 465 26.48 -45.47 7.44
C GLY A 465 26.00 -44.05 7.13
N ASN A 466 24.72 -43.74 7.37
CA ASN A 466 24.11 -42.43 7.12
C ASN A 466 23.81 -41.65 8.40
N GLU A 467 24.44 -42.01 9.52
CA GLU A 467 24.13 -41.42 10.83
C GLU A 467 24.16 -39.89 10.84
N ILE A 468 25.17 -39.27 10.23
CA ILE A 468 25.29 -37.80 10.19
C ILE A 468 24.06 -37.18 9.52
N ASP A 469 23.69 -37.64 8.32
CA ASP A 469 22.53 -37.11 7.59
C ASP A 469 21.21 -37.34 8.35
N ILE A 470 21.02 -38.53 8.96
CA ILE A 470 19.84 -38.86 9.75
C ILE A 470 19.73 -37.96 10.99
N MET A 471 20.84 -37.75 11.70
CA MET A 471 20.87 -36.90 12.89
C MET A 471 20.68 -35.42 12.54
N ILE A 472 21.23 -34.95 11.41
CA ILE A 472 20.96 -33.61 10.88
C ILE A 472 19.46 -33.46 10.57
N LYS A 473 18.83 -34.42 9.89
CA LYS A 473 17.37 -34.41 9.65
C LYS A 473 16.60 -34.36 10.97
N LYS A 474 17.00 -35.16 11.97
CA LYS A 474 16.41 -35.13 13.32
C LYS A 474 16.50 -33.73 13.94
N ALA A 475 17.66 -33.09 13.85
CA ALA A 475 17.83 -31.74 14.36
C ALA A 475 16.92 -30.74 13.64
N TYR A 476 16.81 -30.82 12.30
CA TYR A 476 15.88 -29.97 11.54
C TYR A 476 14.41 -30.20 11.88
N THR A 477 14.01 -31.45 12.15
CA THR A 477 12.67 -31.78 12.66
C THR A 477 12.43 -31.11 14.02
N LEU A 478 13.39 -31.21 14.95
CA LEU A 478 13.30 -30.56 16.27
C LEU A 478 13.22 -29.04 16.17
N ARG A 479 13.88 -28.41 15.18
CA ARG A 479 13.69 -26.98 14.90
C ARG A 479 12.23 -26.67 14.56
N ARG A 480 11.61 -27.46 13.68
CA ARG A 480 10.21 -27.24 13.28
C ARG A 480 9.24 -27.47 14.45
N ASP A 481 9.60 -28.38 15.35
CA ASP A 481 8.92 -28.64 16.63
C ASP A 481 9.29 -27.63 17.74
N LYS A 482 9.97 -26.52 17.40
CA LYS A 482 10.40 -25.43 18.32
C LYS A 482 11.33 -25.87 19.47
N LYS A 483 11.98 -27.04 19.37
CA LYS A 483 12.97 -27.58 20.35
C LYS A 483 14.40 -27.30 19.88
N LEU A 484 14.79 -26.03 19.84
CA LEU A 484 16.07 -25.58 19.26
C LEU A 484 17.29 -26.09 20.04
N GLU A 485 17.21 -26.13 21.37
CA GLU A 485 18.30 -26.55 22.25
C GLU A 485 18.63 -28.04 22.07
N GLU A 486 17.62 -28.88 21.88
CA GLU A 486 17.82 -30.30 21.57
C GLU A 486 18.49 -30.49 20.20
N GLY A 487 18.11 -29.67 19.21
CA GLY A 487 18.78 -29.62 17.91
C GLY A 487 20.25 -29.23 18.02
N LEU A 488 20.59 -28.24 18.86
CA LEU A 488 21.98 -27.85 19.13
C LEU A 488 22.76 -29.00 19.78
N LYS A 489 22.17 -29.68 20.76
CA LYS A 489 22.80 -30.82 21.43
C LYS A 489 23.16 -31.93 20.44
N ILE A 490 22.31 -32.20 19.45
CA ILE A 490 22.62 -33.16 18.38
C ILE A 490 23.89 -32.75 17.62
N MET A 491 24.04 -31.47 17.26
CA MET A 491 25.24 -31.00 16.57
C MET A 491 26.48 -31.15 17.43
N GLU A 492 26.38 -30.89 18.73
CA GLU A 492 27.49 -31.06 19.66
C GLU A 492 27.89 -32.52 19.84
N ASP A 493 26.92 -33.42 19.90
CA ASP A 493 27.17 -34.86 19.99
C ASP A 493 27.77 -35.41 18.69
N LEU A 494 27.33 -34.94 17.52
CA LEU A 494 27.94 -35.27 16.24
C LEU A 494 29.38 -34.76 16.15
N ILE A 495 29.66 -33.52 16.57
CA ILE A 495 31.01 -32.94 16.57
C ILE A 495 31.94 -33.74 17.49
N LYS A 496 31.48 -34.19 18.67
CA LYS A 496 32.29 -35.04 19.55
C LYS A 496 32.66 -36.37 18.90
N LYS A 497 31.74 -36.93 18.11
CA LYS A 497 31.93 -38.22 17.43
C LYS A 497 32.78 -38.10 16.16
N TYR A 498 32.65 -36.99 15.44
CA TYR A 498 33.32 -36.72 14.17
C TYR A 498 34.02 -35.34 14.21
N PRO A 499 35.07 -35.18 15.03
CA PRO A 499 35.69 -33.87 15.28
C PRO A 499 36.39 -33.28 14.05
N GLU A 500 36.77 -34.11 13.08
CA GLU A 500 37.46 -33.69 11.85
C GLU A 500 36.49 -33.24 10.74
N ASP A 501 35.17 -33.41 10.91
CA ASP A 501 34.19 -32.97 9.92
C ASP A 501 33.79 -31.51 10.17
N ASP A 502 34.52 -30.59 9.51
CA ASP A 502 34.27 -29.15 9.59
C ASP A 502 32.86 -28.73 9.11
N SER A 503 32.15 -29.58 8.34
CA SER A 503 30.76 -29.30 7.96
C SER A 503 29.81 -29.30 9.17
N LEU A 504 30.10 -30.08 10.21
CA LEU A 504 29.29 -30.12 11.44
C LEU A 504 29.40 -28.82 12.24
N TYR A 505 30.56 -28.18 12.21
CA TYR A 505 30.73 -26.85 12.79
C TYR A 505 29.94 -25.79 12.02
N ASN A 506 29.81 -25.94 10.70
CA ASN A 506 28.95 -25.06 9.89
C ASN A 506 27.47 -25.20 10.30
N TYR A 507 26.98 -26.44 10.47
CA TYR A 507 25.63 -26.68 11.00
C TYR A 507 25.45 -26.14 12.43
N LYS A 508 26.46 -26.27 13.29
CA LYS A 508 26.42 -25.67 14.64
C LYS A 508 26.31 -24.15 14.58
N ALA A 509 27.07 -23.48 13.70
CA ALA A 509 26.96 -22.03 13.52
C ALA A 509 25.55 -21.63 13.05
N TYR A 510 24.96 -22.41 12.14
CA TYR A 510 23.58 -22.24 11.70
C TYR A 510 22.57 -22.40 12.85
N TRP A 511 22.76 -23.36 13.74
CA TRP A 511 21.91 -23.53 14.93
C TRP A 511 22.06 -22.43 15.97
N LEU A 512 23.28 -21.95 16.18
CA LEU A 512 23.53 -20.84 17.08
C LEU A 512 22.85 -19.54 16.61
N SER A 513 22.69 -19.34 15.29
CA SER A 513 21.95 -18.16 14.79
C SER A 513 20.46 -18.22 15.14
N TYR A 514 19.81 -19.38 15.04
CA TYR A 514 18.40 -19.53 15.49
C TYR A 514 18.21 -19.30 16.98
N LEU A 515 19.22 -19.62 17.79
CA LEU A 515 19.24 -19.36 19.23
C LEU A 515 19.62 -17.92 19.58
N GLY A 516 19.81 -17.04 18.59
CA GLY A 516 20.22 -15.65 18.80
C GLY A 516 21.68 -15.48 19.25
N LYS A 517 22.48 -16.55 19.27
CA LYS A 517 23.88 -16.57 19.71
C LYS A 517 24.84 -16.15 18.60
N LYS A 518 24.70 -14.89 18.17
CA LYS A 518 25.43 -14.30 17.05
C LYS A 518 26.94 -14.50 17.12
N GLU A 519 27.58 -14.08 18.21
CA GLU A 519 29.04 -14.03 18.25
C GLU A 519 29.71 -15.40 18.32
N GLU A 520 29.03 -16.37 18.93
CA GLU A 520 29.47 -17.77 18.90
C GLU A 520 29.41 -18.33 17.47
N ALA A 521 28.29 -18.08 16.75
CA ALA A 521 28.15 -18.48 15.35
C ALA A 521 29.22 -17.85 14.46
N LEU A 522 29.43 -16.54 14.57
CA LEU A 522 30.41 -15.81 13.77
C LEU A 522 31.85 -16.23 14.09
N LYS A 523 32.16 -16.58 15.34
CA LYS A 523 33.49 -17.12 15.71
C LYS A 523 33.77 -18.45 15.01
N ILE A 524 32.77 -19.33 14.94
CA ILE A 524 32.90 -20.60 14.23
C ILE A 524 33.08 -20.37 12.73
N LEU A 525 32.24 -19.53 12.12
CA LEU A 525 32.30 -19.25 10.68
C LEU A 525 33.62 -18.59 10.26
N ARG A 526 34.16 -17.67 11.07
CA ARG A 526 35.51 -17.10 10.84
C ARG A 526 36.62 -18.15 10.89
N ARG A 527 36.50 -19.16 11.76
CA ARG A 527 37.46 -20.28 11.79
C ARG A 527 37.35 -21.10 10.50
N LEU A 528 36.13 -21.44 10.10
CA LEU A 528 35.86 -22.27 8.91
C LEU A 528 36.36 -21.59 7.62
N THR A 529 36.03 -20.32 7.40
CA THR A 529 36.47 -19.59 6.21
C THR A 529 37.97 -19.30 6.18
N LYS A 530 38.63 -19.25 7.35
CA LYS A 530 40.09 -19.14 7.43
C LYS A 530 40.79 -20.47 7.10
N ASN A 531 40.26 -21.58 7.61
CA ASN A 531 40.86 -22.90 7.45
C ASN A 531 40.61 -23.47 6.04
N GLU A 532 39.41 -23.29 5.50
CA GLU A 532 39.00 -23.80 4.20
C GLU A 532 38.44 -22.66 3.31
N PRO A 533 39.30 -21.74 2.86
CA PRO A 533 38.86 -20.53 2.13
C PRO A 533 38.23 -20.83 0.76
N GLN A 534 38.39 -22.05 0.23
CA GLN A 534 37.81 -22.48 -1.05
C GLN A 534 36.44 -23.18 -0.89
N LYS A 535 35.91 -23.30 0.33
CA LYS A 535 34.55 -23.81 0.56
C LYS A 535 33.54 -22.67 0.57
N GLY A 536 33.02 -22.34 -0.62
CA GLY A 536 32.02 -21.28 -0.79
C GLY A 536 30.76 -21.41 0.10
N ILE A 537 30.37 -22.64 0.50
CA ILE A 537 29.22 -22.86 1.39
C ILE A 537 29.41 -22.23 2.78
N TYR A 538 30.65 -22.11 3.28
CA TYR A 538 30.92 -21.46 4.56
C TYR A 538 30.74 -19.96 4.47
N HIS A 539 31.11 -19.36 3.33
CA HIS A 539 30.83 -17.96 3.05
C HIS A 539 29.31 -17.72 2.88
N ASP A 540 28.57 -18.63 2.23
CA ASP A 540 27.11 -18.53 2.14
C ASP A 540 26.45 -18.60 3.53
N THR A 541 26.87 -19.56 4.36
CA THR A 541 26.36 -19.69 5.73
C THR A 541 26.73 -18.47 6.57
N TYR A 542 27.93 -17.92 6.40
CA TYR A 542 28.36 -16.70 7.07
C TYR A 542 27.46 -15.51 6.67
N GLY A 543 27.20 -15.34 5.37
CA GLY A 543 26.26 -14.34 4.87
C GLY A 543 24.86 -14.52 5.47
N GLU A 544 24.36 -15.75 5.56
CA GLU A 544 23.02 -16.02 6.11
C GLU A 544 22.91 -15.69 7.60
N VAL A 545 23.95 -16.00 8.40
CA VAL A 545 23.99 -15.61 9.81
C VAL A 545 24.02 -14.08 9.94
N LEU A 546 24.84 -13.38 9.16
CA LEU A 546 24.89 -11.92 9.17
C LEU A 546 23.55 -11.28 8.77
N MET A 547 22.90 -11.83 7.73
CA MET A 547 21.56 -11.42 7.27
C MET A 547 20.51 -11.60 8.37
N THR A 548 20.54 -12.73 9.09
CA THR A 548 19.64 -13.00 10.23
C THR A 548 19.73 -11.91 11.30
N PHE A 549 20.94 -11.39 11.54
CA PHE A 549 21.20 -10.30 12.48
C PHE A 549 21.19 -8.91 11.84
N LYS A 550 20.58 -8.77 10.66
CA LYS A 550 20.37 -7.51 9.92
C LYS A 550 21.66 -6.76 9.55
N GLU A 551 22.80 -7.45 9.47
CA GLU A 551 24.06 -6.88 8.97
C GLU A 551 24.16 -7.08 7.44
N TYR A 552 23.25 -6.44 6.71
CA TYR A 552 23.00 -6.72 5.29
C TYR A 552 24.22 -6.45 4.39
N GLU A 553 24.97 -5.36 4.58
CA GLU A 553 26.14 -5.05 3.75
C GLU A 553 27.24 -6.10 3.90
N LYS A 554 27.50 -6.55 5.14
CA LYS A 554 28.50 -7.60 5.38
C LYS A 554 28.01 -8.95 4.88
N ALA A 555 26.70 -9.23 5.01
CA ALA A 555 26.10 -10.44 4.46
C ALA A 555 26.31 -10.51 2.95
N ILE A 556 26.04 -9.41 2.22
CA ILE A 556 26.27 -9.31 0.78
C ILE A 556 27.72 -9.61 0.42
N ASN A 557 28.70 -9.04 1.14
CA ASN A 557 30.12 -9.30 0.87
C ASN A 557 30.48 -10.78 1.01
N GLU A 558 29.96 -11.47 2.03
CA GLU A 558 30.22 -12.90 2.20
C GLU A 558 29.49 -13.75 1.15
N PHE A 559 28.25 -13.39 0.79
CA PHE A 559 27.55 -14.05 -0.32
C PHE A 559 28.26 -13.87 -1.67
N GLN A 560 28.84 -12.70 -1.95
CA GLN A 560 29.62 -12.45 -3.15
C GLN A 560 30.86 -13.36 -3.22
N LYS A 561 31.60 -13.49 -2.11
CA LYS A 561 32.72 -14.45 -2.01
C LYS A 561 32.26 -15.89 -2.28
N ALA A 562 31.10 -16.29 -1.74
CA ALA A 562 30.54 -17.63 -1.98
C ALA A 562 30.30 -17.89 -3.48
N ILE A 563 29.79 -16.89 -4.20
CA ILE A 563 29.55 -16.94 -5.65
C ILE A 563 30.86 -16.95 -6.44
N GLU A 564 31.85 -16.16 -6.04
CA GLU A 564 33.17 -16.11 -6.69
C GLU A 564 33.91 -17.45 -6.58
N ILE A 565 33.85 -18.08 -5.41
CA ILE A 565 34.53 -19.34 -5.14
C ILE A 565 33.88 -20.50 -5.91
N ASN A 566 32.55 -20.61 -5.86
CA ASN A 566 31.83 -21.75 -6.46
C ASN A 566 30.56 -21.32 -7.22
N SER A 567 30.72 -20.65 -8.36
CA SER A 567 29.62 -20.08 -9.15
C SER A 567 28.56 -21.07 -9.66
N ASN A 568 28.85 -22.37 -9.67
CA ASN A 568 27.95 -23.44 -10.11
C ASN A 568 27.48 -24.37 -8.98
N ALA A 569 27.72 -24.02 -7.71
CA ALA A 569 27.27 -24.86 -6.61
C ALA A 569 25.74 -24.88 -6.46
N TRP A 570 25.22 -25.95 -5.85
CA TRP A 570 23.78 -26.19 -5.71
C TRP A 570 23.04 -25.07 -4.96
N PHE A 571 23.72 -24.33 -4.08
CA PHE A 571 23.11 -23.28 -3.26
C PHE A 571 23.10 -21.89 -3.92
N ILE A 572 23.78 -21.71 -5.06
CA ILE A 572 24.04 -20.38 -5.65
C ILE A 572 22.77 -19.63 -6.03
N TYR A 573 21.75 -20.33 -6.54
CA TYR A 573 20.47 -19.68 -6.85
C TYR A 573 19.81 -19.09 -5.58
N GLN A 574 19.97 -19.77 -4.42
CA GLN A 574 19.49 -19.28 -3.13
C GLN A 574 20.31 -18.07 -2.68
N THR A 575 21.64 -18.12 -2.86
CA THR A 575 22.55 -17.01 -2.55
C THR A 575 22.17 -15.73 -3.31
N TYR A 576 21.87 -15.81 -4.61
CA TYR A 576 21.39 -14.66 -5.37
C TYR A 576 20.07 -14.09 -4.82
N ILE A 577 19.12 -14.95 -4.40
CA ILE A 577 17.87 -14.49 -3.80
C ILE A 577 18.13 -13.82 -2.44
N LYS A 578 18.99 -14.40 -1.59
CA LYS A 578 19.40 -13.80 -0.29
C LYS A 578 20.07 -12.44 -0.48
N ILE A 579 20.95 -12.28 -1.48
CA ILE A 579 21.54 -10.99 -1.86
C ILE A 579 20.44 -10.00 -2.27
N GLY A 580 19.48 -10.43 -3.09
CA GLY A 580 18.33 -9.62 -3.50
C GLY A 580 17.53 -9.09 -2.30
N ILE A 581 17.23 -9.96 -1.34
CA ILE A 581 16.54 -9.60 -0.08
C ILE A 581 17.37 -8.61 0.75
N CYS A 582 18.70 -8.80 0.82
CA CYS A 582 19.57 -7.86 1.51
C CYS A 582 19.58 -6.48 0.85
N TYR A 583 19.62 -6.41 -0.49
CA TYR A 583 19.55 -5.13 -1.20
C TYR A 583 18.19 -4.46 -1.07
N LEU A 584 17.10 -5.24 -1.01
CA LEU A 584 15.77 -4.73 -0.72
C LEU A 584 15.71 -4.08 0.67
N ALA A 585 16.25 -4.75 1.69
CA ALA A 585 16.33 -4.21 3.05
C ALA A 585 17.20 -2.94 3.17
N LEU A 586 18.09 -2.72 2.19
CA LEU A 586 18.92 -1.51 2.06
C LEU A 586 18.32 -0.48 1.09
N GLU A 587 17.07 -0.66 0.66
CA GLU A 587 16.34 0.22 -0.27
C GLU A 587 17.05 0.41 -1.64
N LYS A 588 17.83 -0.58 -2.07
CA LYS A 588 18.53 -0.61 -3.38
C LYS A 588 17.76 -1.47 -4.38
N PHE A 589 16.59 -0.98 -4.77
CA PHE A 589 15.57 -1.70 -5.55
C PHE A 589 16.07 -2.28 -6.89
N GLU A 590 16.77 -1.51 -7.71
CA GLU A 590 17.28 -1.98 -9.02
C GLU A 590 18.18 -3.22 -8.88
N VAL A 591 19.14 -3.16 -7.95
CA VAL A 591 20.10 -4.23 -7.71
C VAL A 591 19.43 -5.42 -7.01
N ALA A 592 18.42 -5.16 -6.16
CA ALA A 592 17.60 -6.19 -5.55
C ALA A 592 16.86 -7.01 -6.61
N ILE A 593 16.11 -6.37 -7.52
CA ILE A 593 15.39 -7.03 -8.62
C ILE A 593 16.36 -7.84 -9.49
N GLN A 594 17.51 -7.26 -9.85
CA GLN A 594 18.50 -7.95 -10.69
C GLN A 594 18.95 -9.28 -10.06
N ASN A 595 19.24 -9.27 -8.76
CA ASN A 595 19.67 -10.47 -8.04
C ASN A 595 18.52 -11.47 -7.85
N LEU A 596 17.32 -11.01 -7.51
CA LEU A 596 16.13 -11.86 -7.38
C LEU A 596 15.78 -12.57 -8.71
N ARG A 597 15.79 -11.84 -9.84
CA ARG A 597 15.54 -12.41 -11.18
C ARG A 597 16.61 -13.42 -11.57
N LYS A 598 17.89 -13.13 -11.31
CA LYS A 598 18.99 -14.06 -11.58
C LYS A 598 18.89 -15.33 -10.75
N GLY A 599 18.55 -15.20 -9.46
CA GLY A 599 18.30 -16.35 -8.58
C GLY A 599 17.13 -17.22 -9.08
N LYS A 600 16.02 -16.59 -9.51
CA LYS A 600 14.87 -17.28 -10.12
C LYS A 600 15.25 -18.03 -11.41
N GLU A 601 16.01 -17.39 -12.30
CA GLU A 601 16.47 -18.02 -13.55
C GLU A 601 17.33 -19.25 -13.28
N LEU A 602 18.30 -19.13 -12.38
CA LEU A 602 19.17 -20.24 -11.99
C LEU A 602 18.40 -21.36 -11.33
N ALA A 603 17.44 -21.04 -10.45
CA ALA A 603 16.54 -22.02 -9.86
C ALA A 603 15.77 -22.78 -10.95
N GLY A 604 15.29 -22.09 -11.98
CA GLY A 604 14.65 -22.65 -13.17
C GLY A 604 15.45 -23.75 -13.87
N LYS A 605 16.78 -23.64 -13.90
CA LYS A 605 17.71 -24.59 -14.55
C LYS A 605 18.06 -25.81 -13.69
N VAL A 606 17.79 -25.77 -12.38
CA VAL A 606 18.03 -26.90 -11.48
C VAL A 606 16.94 -27.97 -11.70
N ILE A 607 17.37 -29.21 -11.97
CA ILE A 607 16.50 -30.37 -12.26
C ILE A 607 16.18 -31.15 -10.97
N THR A 608 17.02 -31.06 -9.95
CA THR A 608 16.91 -31.81 -8.68
C THR A 608 16.27 -30.97 -7.58
N ASP A 609 15.37 -31.56 -6.78
CA ASP A 609 14.71 -30.93 -5.62
C ASP A 609 13.65 -29.85 -5.94
N LEU A 610 12.60 -30.27 -6.65
CA LEU A 610 11.53 -29.42 -7.19
C LEU A 610 10.82 -28.56 -6.12
N GLU A 611 10.63 -29.09 -4.91
CA GLU A 611 9.93 -28.39 -3.81
C GLU A 611 10.75 -27.21 -3.28
N SER A 612 12.02 -27.43 -2.93
CA SER A 612 12.92 -26.36 -2.49
C SER A 612 13.11 -25.31 -3.58
N LYS A 613 13.23 -25.73 -4.84
CA LYS A 613 13.28 -24.82 -5.99
C LYS A 613 12.03 -23.94 -6.07
N ASN A 614 10.84 -24.54 -6.07
CA ASN A 614 9.58 -23.81 -6.20
C ASN A 614 9.38 -22.82 -5.03
N LYS A 615 9.77 -23.22 -3.81
CA LYS A 615 9.77 -22.32 -2.65
C LYS A 615 10.63 -21.08 -2.89
N TRP A 616 11.87 -21.25 -3.34
CA TRP A 616 12.77 -20.13 -3.58
C TRP A 616 12.32 -19.27 -4.78
N ILE A 617 11.75 -19.87 -5.82
CA ILE A 617 11.12 -19.12 -6.93
C ILE A 617 9.97 -18.25 -6.41
N ALA A 618 9.08 -18.80 -5.60
CA ALA A 618 7.96 -18.06 -5.02
C ALA A 618 8.44 -16.91 -4.12
N ILE A 619 9.48 -17.13 -3.31
CA ILE A 619 10.12 -16.08 -2.51
C ILE A 619 10.65 -14.96 -3.41
N ALA A 620 11.35 -15.31 -4.50
CA ALA A 620 11.86 -14.31 -5.44
C ALA A 620 10.73 -13.52 -6.12
N GLU A 621 9.65 -14.19 -6.53
CA GLU A 621 8.48 -13.55 -7.15
C GLU A 621 7.76 -12.60 -6.19
N LEU A 622 7.58 -13.01 -4.93
CA LEU A 622 6.98 -12.18 -3.88
C LEU A 622 7.74 -10.86 -3.72
N PHE A 623 9.06 -10.92 -3.55
CA PHE A 623 9.88 -9.74 -3.35
C PHE A 623 10.04 -8.89 -4.62
N ILE A 624 10.03 -9.50 -5.81
CA ILE A 624 9.98 -8.74 -7.07
C ILE A 624 8.66 -7.96 -7.16
N ALA A 625 7.52 -8.59 -6.85
CA ALA A 625 6.22 -7.94 -6.87
C ALA A 625 6.14 -6.78 -5.85
N GLU A 626 6.68 -6.97 -4.65
CA GLU A 626 6.76 -5.91 -3.63
C GLU A 626 7.56 -4.70 -4.12
N ILE A 627 8.69 -4.93 -4.80
CA ILE A 627 9.52 -3.84 -5.35
C ILE A 627 8.83 -3.18 -6.53
N GLU A 628 8.21 -3.95 -7.42
CA GLU A 628 7.49 -3.40 -8.59
C GLU A 628 6.26 -2.58 -8.16
N GLU A 629 5.57 -2.96 -7.08
CA GLU A 629 4.52 -2.16 -6.45
C GLU A 629 5.08 -0.84 -5.89
N GLN A 630 6.24 -0.87 -5.24
CA GLN A 630 6.93 0.32 -4.73
C GLN A 630 7.45 1.24 -5.85
N GLU A 631 7.99 0.67 -6.93
CA GLU A 631 8.46 1.43 -8.10
C GLU A 631 7.30 2.06 -8.87
N GLN A 632 6.19 1.34 -9.03
CA GLN A 632 4.95 1.91 -9.58
C GLN A 632 4.43 3.04 -8.70
N LEU A 633 4.46 2.92 -7.37
CA LEU A 633 4.14 4.02 -6.46
C LEU A 633 5.10 5.21 -6.59
N THR A 634 6.35 5.02 -7.02
CA THR A 634 7.31 6.11 -7.28
C THR A 634 7.26 6.71 -8.69
N LEU A 635 6.84 5.95 -9.71
CA LEU A 635 6.67 6.39 -11.10
C LEU A 635 5.27 6.98 -11.37
N SER A 636 4.30 6.65 -10.51
CA SER A 636 2.93 7.21 -10.53
C SER A 636 2.79 8.52 -9.74
N ASN A 637 3.84 8.91 -9.00
CA ASN A 637 4.01 10.23 -8.36
C ASN A 637 4.98 11.09 -9.19
#